data_AF-A0A4S4E501-F1
#
_entry.id   AF-A0A4S4E501-F1
#
_cell.length_a   1.000
_cell.length_b   1.000
_cell.length_c   1.000
_cell.angle_alpha   90.00
_cell.angle_beta   90.00
_cell.angle_gamma   90.00
#
_symmetry.space_group_name_H-M   'P 1'
#
loop_
_entity.id
_entity.type
_entity.pdbx_description
1 polymer ?
#
loop_
_entity_poly.entity_id
_entity_poly.type
_entity_poly.pdbx_seq_one_letter_code
_entity_poly.pdbx_strand_id
1 'polypeptide(L)'
;MLSCFVASSQDLFISLSHQIEGAFLEDGKSLSNWDVFTHRQGSVNGENGDIADDHYHRYLEDIEIMHSMRINAYRFSISWSRILPRGRFGEINAAGVSFYNKILDILLLKGIEPFVTICHHDFPQELEVRYGSWLSPQMQEDYVHYAETCFKIFGDRVKYWVTINEPNLFADMAYIRGHYPPAHCSEPFGNCSVGNSDVEPLTVMHNMLLSHAKAAKLYRDSYQAKQEGVIGLVVSAMMYEPLNENEFDRDAVNRALAFNVAWALDPIVFGDYPPEMRQYHGNELPTFSAEETEYVKGSTDFIGINHYSTFYAQDCIHSSCILGGDRPIRGFVYTTIERNGVPIGDPTGMPRFFVVPRGMEEIVNYVKERYHNMPMYILENGYSPPRKQDVQVQELLHDDKRIEFHKAYLASLARAIRDGADVRGYFVWSLMDNYEWAEGYSPMFGLYYIDRQTLKRIPKLSAKCFPPHNPIGPRNDSYRATHDPTQGRLPTSINWLNSELSNQSTVARPNVAWSMQRMVPLPRTILRLAPNLFVLSAMHALAQIVTNFACKEFTSFGQITNSPSRRAESALGKGQFPLTGLYLLLQGLIFPLAGCNVSYAGNLLSWEDPIFSSCRAYSALARSKFLSCRAYFALARNSKA
;
A
#
# COMPACT_ATOMS: atom_id res chain seq x y z
N MET A 1 40.01 -0.69 -10.37
CA MET A 1 38.76 -1.06 -9.68
C MET A 1 38.35 0.12 -8.80
N LEU A 2 37.71 1.14 -9.40
CA LEU A 2 37.00 2.17 -8.62
C LEU A 2 35.78 1.50 -7.96
N SER A 3 35.30 2.05 -6.84
CA SER A 3 34.14 1.49 -6.13
C SER A 3 32.94 1.37 -7.07
N CYS A 4 32.29 0.21 -7.08
CA CYS A 4 31.20 -0.07 -8.01
C CYS A 4 29.97 0.83 -7.76
N PHE A 5 29.80 1.28 -6.52
CA PHE A 5 28.95 2.42 -6.17
C PHE A 5 29.89 3.60 -5.85
N VAL A 6 29.70 4.73 -6.54
CA VAL A 6 30.53 5.92 -6.33
C VAL A 6 29.98 6.67 -5.13
N ALA A 7 30.79 6.75 -4.07
CA ALA A 7 30.36 7.26 -2.78
C ALA A 7 30.00 8.75 -2.80
N SER A 8 28.81 9.08 -2.28
CA SER A 8 28.51 10.39 -1.69
C SER A 8 27.27 10.37 -0.79
N SER A 9 26.30 9.47 -1.06
CA SER A 9 25.16 9.18 -0.20
C SER A 9 25.37 7.87 0.56
N GLN A 10 24.78 7.78 1.74
CA GLN A 10 24.82 6.59 2.58
C GLN A 10 24.22 5.39 1.83
N ASP A 11 24.96 4.28 1.73
CA ASP A 11 24.48 2.99 1.20
C ASP A 11 23.93 2.13 2.35
N LEU A 12 22.65 1.76 2.26
CA LEU A 12 21.86 1.28 3.40
C LEU A 12 20.98 0.12 2.95
N PHE A 13 20.54 -0.76 3.85
CA PHE A 13 19.67 -1.90 3.50
C PHE A 13 18.31 -1.83 4.15
N ILE A 14 17.33 -2.46 3.51
CA ILE A 14 16.03 -2.76 4.10
C ILE A 14 15.84 -4.26 4.23
N SER A 15 15.15 -4.67 5.28
CA SER A 15 14.53 -5.99 5.40
C SER A 15 13.33 -5.92 6.34
N LEU A 16 12.30 -6.74 6.10
CA LEU A 16 10.95 -6.46 6.60
C LEU A 16 10.37 -7.66 7.33
N SER A 17 9.68 -7.38 8.44
CA SER A 17 9.25 -8.34 9.47
C SER A 17 8.66 -9.63 8.90
N HIS A 18 7.53 -9.56 8.18
CA HIS A 18 6.90 -10.75 7.60
C HIS A 18 7.74 -11.40 6.48
N GLN A 19 8.61 -10.63 5.81
CA GLN A 19 9.39 -11.12 4.68
C GLN A 19 10.65 -11.89 5.09
N ILE A 20 11.18 -11.67 6.31
CA ILE A 20 12.46 -12.26 6.78
C ILE A 20 12.39 -12.97 8.14
N GLU A 21 11.51 -12.57 9.07
CA GLU A 21 11.64 -12.99 10.47
C GLU A 21 11.36 -14.47 10.68
N GLY A 22 10.29 -14.96 10.08
CA GLY A 22 9.73 -16.26 10.42
C GLY A 22 9.24 -16.31 11.87
N ALA A 23 9.36 -17.47 12.49
CA ALA A 23 8.99 -17.73 13.88
C ALA A 23 7.56 -17.22 14.17
N PHE A 24 6.63 -17.50 13.25
CA PHE A 24 5.35 -16.79 13.13
C PHE A 24 4.37 -17.02 14.29
N LEU A 25 4.58 -18.06 15.10
CA LEU A 25 3.81 -18.39 16.31
C LEU A 25 4.70 -18.51 17.58
N GLU A 26 5.97 -18.17 17.47
CA GLU A 26 6.92 -18.33 18.58
C GLU A 26 6.84 -17.17 19.57
N ASP A 27 7.26 -17.45 20.81
CA ASP A 27 7.43 -16.45 21.88
C ASP A 27 6.23 -15.49 22.06
N GLY A 28 5.01 -16.01 21.87
CA GLY A 28 3.77 -15.26 22.08
C GLY A 28 3.36 -14.31 20.94
N LYS A 29 4.02 -14.35 19.78
CA LYS A 29 3.51 -13.70 18.56
C LYS A 29 2.13 -14.26 18.19
N SER A 30 1.21 -13.41 17.76
CA SER A 30 -0.06 -13.84 17.16
C SER A 30 0.00 -13.87 15.63
N LEU A 31 -1.00 -14.53 15.04
CA LEU A 31 -1.27 -14.47 13.61
C LEU A 31 -1.52 -13.02 13.17
N SER A 32 -0.77 -12.60 12.18
CA SER A 32 -1.01 -11.40 11.39
C SER A 32 -2.06 -11.66 10.29
N ASN A 33 -2.54 -10.58 9.68
CA ASN A 33 -3.31 -10.59 8.44
C ASN A 33 -2.63 -11.40 7.32
N TRP A 34 -1.30 -11.30 7.19
CA TRP A 34 -0.52 -12.05 6.21
C TRP A 34 -0.40 -13.54 6.53
N ASP A 35 -0.21 -13.89 7.81
CA ASP A 35 -0.16 -15.29 8.23
C ASP A 35 -1.49 -15.99 7.88
N VAL A 36 -2.64 -15.36 8.13
CA VAL A 36 -3.96 -15.94 7.78
C VAL A 36 -4.24 -15.94 6.27
N PHE A 37 -3.70 -14.99 5.51
CA PHE A 37 -3.89 -14.92 4.06
C PHE A 37 -3.11 -16.00 3.30
N THR A 38 -1.84 -16.20 3.67
CA THR A 38 -0.93 -17.17 3.04
C THR A 38 -1.32 -18.61 3.33
N HIS A 39 -1.90 -18.88 4.51
CA HIS A 39 -2.45 -20.19 4.87
C HIS A 39 -3.78 -20.57 4.19
N ARG A 40 -4.39 -19.71 3.36
CA ARG A 40 -5.59 -20.07 2.59
C ARG A 40 -5.21 -21.02 1.44
N GLN A 41 -6.06 -22.01 1.17
CA GLN A 41 -5.80 -22.99 0.11
C GLN A 41 -5.65 -22.30 -1.26
N GLY A 42 -4.48 -22.45 -1.89
CA GLY A 42 -4.17 -21.87 -3.21
C GLY A 42 -3.56 -20.47 -3.17
N SER A 43 -3.42 -19.84 -2.00
CA SER A 43 -2.64 -18.60 -1.86
C SER A 43 -1.16 -18.83 -2.19
N VAL A 44 -0.55 -17.89 -2.92
CA VAL A 44 0.91 -17.78 -3.17
C VAL A 44 1.58 -19.12 -3.52
N ASN A 45 0.93 -19.95 -4.35
CA ASN A 45 1.40 -21.29 -4.73
C ASN A 45 1.71 -22.26 -3.56
N GLY A 46 1.22 -21.98 -2.34
CA GLY A 46 1.52 -22.73 -1.13
C GLY A 46 2.79 -22.28 -0.39
N GLU A 47 3.43 -21.18 -0.81
CA GLU A 47 4.54 -20.55 -0.09
C GLU A 47 4.01 -19.56 0.96
N ASN A 48 4.73 -19.42 2.08
CA ASN A 48 4.37 -18.52 3.18
C ASN A 48 5.62 -17.96 3.90
N GLY A 49 5.40 -17.00 4.80
CA GLY A 49 6.43 -16.34 5.62
C GLY A 49 6.71 -17.03 6.96
N ASP A 50 6.27 -18.28 7.18
CA ASP A 50 6.32 -18.95 8.51
C ASP A 50 7.74 -19.06 9.07
N ILE A 51 8.68 -19.38 8.18
CA ILE A 51 10.12 -19.46 8.43
C ILE A 51 10.84 -18.28 7.76
N ALA A 52 10.42 -17.85 6.57
CA ALA A 52 11.05 -16.77 5.82
C ALA A 52 12.58 -16.99 5.71
N ASP A 53 13.39 -16.05 6.20
CA ASP A 53 14.84 -16.16 6.30
C ASP A 53 15.32 -16.57 7.70
N ASP A 54 14.41 -16.87 8.62
CA ASP A 54 14.69 -17.22 10.01
C ASP A 54 15.48 -16.11 10.75
N HIS A 55 15.28 -14.84 10.36
CA HIS A 55 15.96 -13.69 10.97
C HIS A 55 15.64 -13.57 12.47
N TYR A 56 14.48 -14.06 12.93
CA TYR A 56 14.15 -14.09 14.37
C TYR A 56 15.22 -14.81 15.20
N HIS A 57 15.78 -15.90 14.67
CA HIS A 57 16.87 -16.65 15.29
C HIS A 57 18.26 -16.21 14.80
N ARG A 58 18.37 -15.71 13.56
CA ARG A 58 19.64 -15.48 12.85
C ARG A 58 20.06 -14.01 12.69
N TYR A 59 19.35 -13.05 13.29
CA TYR A 59 19.67 -11.62 13.23
C TYR A 59 21.14 -11.27 13.54
N LEU A 60 21.82 -12.06 14.39
CA LEU A 60 23.26 -11.90 14.66
C LEU A 60 24.12 -12.11 13.40
N GLU A 61 23.86 -13.17 12.62
CA GLU A 61 24.56 -13.44 11.35
C GLU A 61 24.30 -12.32 10.35
N ASP A 62 23.06 -11.85 10.28
CA ASP A 62 22.64 -10.81 9.35
C ASP A 62 23.26 -9.44 9.69
N ILE A 63 23.33 -9.08 10.98
CA ILE A 63 23.99 -7.83 11.41
C ILE A 63 25.52 -7.92 11.27
N GLU A 64 26.15 -9.09 11.46
CA GLU A 64 27.58 -9.25 11.16
C GLU A 64 27.86 -9.15 9.65
N ILE A 65 26.96 -9.64 8.80
CA ILE A 65 27.01 -9.41 7.34
C ILE A 65 26.95 -7.91 7.06
N MET A 66 25.93 -7.20 7.54
CA MET A 66 25.77 -5.75 7.39
C MET A 66 27.04 -4.97 7.80
N HIS A 67 27.59 -5.31 8.97
CA HIS A 67 28.81 -4.69 9.48
C HIS A 67 30.03 -4.98 8.59
N SER A 68 30.18 -6.23 8.11
CA SER A 68 31.28 -6.62 7.21
C SER A 68 31.26 -5.87 5.87
N MET A 69 30.06 -5.48 5.41
CA MET A 69 29.83 -4.68 4.20
C MET A 69 30.01 -3.18 4.42
N ARG A 70 30.17 -2.73 5.67
CA ARG A 70 30.33 -1.32 6.06
C ARG A 70 29.16 -0.40 5.69
N ILE A 71 27.93 -0.89 5.79
CA ILE A 71 26.76 0.00 5.69
C ILE A 71 26.69 0.95 6.89
N ASN A 72 26.06 2.12 6.70
CA ASN A 72 25.96 3.14 7.74
C ASN A 72 24.63 3.09 8.52
N ALA A 73 23.61 2.43 7.97
CA ALA A 73 22.26 2.35 8.50
C ALA A 73 21.53 1.12 7.96
N TYR A 74 20.48 0.74 8.67
CA TYR A 74 19.63 -0.41 8.37
C TYR A 74 18.18 -0.05 8.66
N ARG A 75 17.34 -0.15 7.64
CA ARG A 75 15.89 0.02 7.73
C ARG A 75 15.24 -1.32 8.00
N PHE A 76 14.43 -1.40 9.04
CA PHE A 76 13.63 -2.60 9.30
C PHE A 76 12.25 -2.24 9.83
N SER A 77 11.29 -3.15 9.70
CA SER A 77 9.98 -3.01 10.35
C SER A 77 9.93 -3.75 11.68
N ILE A 78 9.14 -3.22 12.61
CA ILE A 78 8.74 -3.95 13.81
C ILE A 78 7.43 -4.67 13.49
N SER A 79 7.35 -5.97 13.77
CA SER A 79 6.09 -6.69 13.60
C SER A 79 5.08 -6.35 14.68
N TRP A 80 3.96 -5.76 14.27
CA TRP A 80 2.89 -5.36 15.18
C TRP A 80 2.32 -6.59 15.93
N SER A 81 2.05 -7.71 15.24
CA SER A 81 1.53 -8.92 15.89
C SER A 81 2.55 -9.65 16.78
N ARG A 82 3.84 -9.30 16.70
CA ARG A 82 4.87 -9.74 17.64
C ARG A 82 4.94 -8.86 18.89
N ILE A 83 4.73 -7.54 18.80
CA ILE A 83 4.79 -6.60 19.95
C ILE A 83 3.47 -6.51 20.71
N LEU A 84 2.34 -6.35 20.01
CA LEU A 84 0.99 -6.29 20.56
C LEU A 84 0.14 -7.38 19.89
N PRO A 85 0.22 -8.64 20.37
CA PRO A 85 -0.46 -9.78 19.74
C PRO A 85 -1.98 -9.63 19.61
N ARG A 86 -2.59 -8.71 20.37
CA ARG A 86 -4.04 -8.42 20.38
C ARG A 86 -4.37 -6.96 20.10
N GLY A 87 -3.45 -6.21 19.47
CA GLY A 87 -3.51 -4.75 19.44
C GLY A 87 -3.57 -4.17 20.86
N ARG A 88 -4.35 -3.11 21.07
CA ARG A 88 -4.57 -2.50 22.41
C ARG A 88 -5.44 -3.32 23.37
N PHE A 89 -5.92 -4.50 22.94
CA PHE A 89 -6.83 -5.35 23.73
C PHE A 89 -6.10 -6.45 24.53
N GLY A 90 -4.78 -6.35 24.66
CA GLY A 90 -3.96 -7.29 25.43
C GLY A 90 -2.63 -6.67 25.85
N GLU A 91 -1.82 -7.47 26.53
CA GLU A 91 -0.52 -7.06 27.05
C GLU A 91 0.55 -6.98 25.96
N ILE A 92 1.58 -6.17 26.22
CA ILE A 92 2.80 -6.10 25.40
C ILE A 92 3.56 -7.42 25.55
N ASN A 93 3.96 -8.01 24.42
CA ASN A 93 4.79 -9.21 24.42
C ASN A 93 6.26 -8.86 24.77
N ALA A 94 6.66 -9.19 25.99
CA ALA A 94 8.02 -8.96 26.49
C ALA A 94 9.12 -9.67 25.67
N ALA A 95 8.83 -10.83 25.07
CA ALA A 95 9.81 -11.56 24.26
C ALA A 95 10.03 -10.89 22.89
N GLY A 96 8.95 -10.48 22.22
CA GLY A 96 9.01 -9.62 21.04
C GLY A 96 9.78 -8.32 21.30
N VAL A 97 9.52 -7.65 22.43
CA VAL A 97 10.30 -6.48 22.87
C VAL A 97 11.78 -6.81 23.10
N SER A 98 12.09 -7.97 23.69
CA SER A 98 13.47 -8.42 23.90
C SER A 98 14.22 -8.62 22.58
N PHE A 99 13.56 -9.15 21.55
CA PHE A 99 14.12 -9.38 20.23
C PHE A 99 14.57 -8.06 19.56
N TYR A 100 13.68 -7.08 19.39
CA TYR A 100 14.06 -5.81 18.75
C TYR A 100 15.05 -4.98 19.59
N ASN A 101 15.00 -5.07 20.93
CA ASN A 101 16.03 -4.45 21.76
C ASN A 101 17.44 -5.00 21.44
N LYS A 102 17.59 -6.34 21.33
CA LYS A 102 18.88 -6.95 20.96
C LYS A 102 19.35 -6.51 19.58
N ILE A 103 18.45 -6.39 18.61
CA ILE A 103 18.77 -5.85 17.27
C ILE A 103 19.29 -4.42 17.39
N LEU A 104 18.54 -3.51 18.04
CA LEU A 104 18.92 -2.10 18.19
C LEU A 104 20.26 -1.92 18.91
N ASP A 105 20.46 -2.64 20.01
CA ASP A 105 21.69 -2.55 20.81
C ASP A 105 22.93 -2.99 20.00
N ILE A 106 22.79 -4.04 19.19
CA ILE A 106 23.89 -4.57 18.39
C ILE A 106 24.15 -3.72 17.14
N LEU A 107 23.11 -3.21 16.47
CA LEU A 107 23.26 -2.25 15.37
C LEU A 107 24.07 -1.03 15.80
N LEU A 108 23.68 -0.41 16.93
CA LEU A 108 24.37 0.77 17.46
C LEU A 108 25.79 0.44 17.94
N LEU A 109 26.01 -0.72 18.58
CA LEU A 109 27.35 -1.21 18.93
C LEU A 109 28.26 -1.38 17.69
N LYS A 110 27.67 -1.73 16.53
CA LYS A 110 28.35 -1.89 15.24
C LYS A 110 28.45 -0.59 14.44
N GLY A 111 27.87 0.51 14.95
CA GLY A 111 27.85 1.82 14.30
C GLY A 111 26.90 1.92 13.11
N ILE A 112 25.82 1.13 13.10
CA ILE A 112 24.78 1.08 12.08
C ILE A 112 23.54 1.80 12.63
N GLU A 113 23.10 2.88 11.98
CA GLU A 113 21.93 3.68 12.38
C GLU A 113 20.60 2.94 12.09
N PRO A 114 19.69 2.79 13.08
CA PRO A 114 18.41 2.12 12.86
C PRO A 114 17.35 3.06 12.28
N PHE A 115 16.81 2.69 11.11
CA PHE A 115 15.63 3.33 10.50
C PHE A 115 14.40 2.43 10.71
N VAL A 116 13.53 2.77 11.66
CA VAL A 116 12.46 1.87 12.08
C VAL A 116 11.13 2.22 11.40
N THR A 117 10.59 1.24 10.67
CA THR A 117 9.23 1.28 10.13
C THR A 117 8.25 0.68 11.13
N ILE A 118 7.27 1.47 11.59
CA ILE A 118 6.32 1.03 12.63
C ILE A 118 5.32 0.03 12.05
N CYS A 119 4.66 0.34 10.93
CA CYS A 119 3.78 -0.62 10.25
C CYS A 119 4.25 -0.84 8.81
N HIS A 120 4.47 -2.11 8.47
CA HIS A 120 4.78 -2.54 7.10
C HIS A 120 3.78 -3.62 6.66
N HIS A 121 2.51 -3.22 6.57
CA HIS A 121 1.38 -4.06 6.13
C HIS A 121 1.08 -5.29 7.00
N ASP A 122 1.87 -5.58 8.05
CA ASP A 122 1.62 -6.63 9.02
C ASP A 122 0.94 -6.08 10.29
N PHE A 123 -0.23 -6.62 10.61
CA PHE A 123 -1.00 -6.26 11.80
C PHE A 123 -1.77 -7.47 12.35
N PRO A 124 -2.10 -7.50 13.66
CA PRO A 124 -2.77 -8.66 14.26
C PRO A 124 -4.09 -8.98 13.55
N GLN A 125 -4.29 -10.24 13.17
CA GLN A 125 -5.54 -10.70 12.55
C GLN A 125 -6.76 -10.40 13.44
N GLU A 126 -6.58 -10.31 14.75
CA GLU A 126 -7.65 -9.94 15.68
C GLU A 126 -8.28 -8.57 15.35
N LEU A 127 -7.54 -7.61 14.78
CA LEU A 127 -8.06 -6.31 14.37
C LEU A 127 -8.94 -6.40 13.10
N GLU A 128 -8.54 -7.25 12.16
CA GLU A 128 -9.35 -7.61 10.99
C GLU A 128 -10.68 -8.24 11.43
N VAL A 129 -10.63 -9.21 12.34
CA VAL A 129 -11.82 -9.92 12.85
C VAL A 129 -12.74 -9.01 13.68
N ARG A 130 -12.19 -8.07 14.45
CA ARG A 130 -12.97 -7.18 15.34
C ARG A 130 -13.74 -6.11 14.58
N TYR A 131 -13.13 -5.48 13.58
CA TYR A 131 -13.69 -4.30 12.94
C TYR A 131 -13.26 -4.07 11.47
N GLY A 132 -12.66 -5.06 10.79
CA GLY A 132 -12.22 -4.92 9.40
C GLY A 132 -10.99 -4.02 9.21
N SER A 133 -10.10 -4.02 10.21
CA SER A 133 -8.84 -3.26 10.22
C SER A 133 -8.98 -1.82 9.68
N TRP A 134 -8.27 -1.47 8.61
CA TRP A 134 -8.19 -0.12 8.03
C TRP A 134 -9.49 0.39 7.41
N LEU A 135 -10.52 -0.44 7.22
CA LEU A 135 -11.86 0.04 6.87
C LEU A 135 -12.55 0.76 8.03
N SER A 136 -12.10 0.56 9.27
CA SER A 136 -12.68 1.16 10.47
C SER A 136 -11.78 2.25 11.07
N PRO A 137 -12.35 3.39 11.50
CA PRO A 137 -11.59 4.42 12.21
C PRO A 137 -11.05 3.93 13.57
N GLN A 138 -11.52 2.80 14.11
CA GLN A 138 -10.94 2.20 15.32
C GLN A 138 -9.48 1.78 15.14
N MET A 139 -9.05 1.48 13.91
CA MET A 139 -7.67 1.17 13.58
C MET A 139 -6.71 2.32 13.90
N GLN A 140 -7.22 3.57 13.89
CA GLN A 140 -6.43 4.74 14.26
C GLN A 140 -6.04 4.73 15.74
N GLU A 141 -6.93 4.29 16.63
CA GLU A 141 -6.67 4.19 18.07
C GLU A 141 -5.68 3.05 18.37
N ASP A 142 -5.86 1.89 17.73
CA ASP A 142 -4.96 0.74 17.82
C ASP A 142 -3.56 1.06 17.27
N TYR A 143 -3.46 1.72 16.12
CA TYR A 143 -2.18 2.12 15.53
C TYR A 143 -1.44 3.16 16.39
N VAL A 144 -2.13 4.18 16.90
CA VAL A 144 -1.51 5.21 17.75
C VAL A 144 -0.99 4.59 19.06
N HIS A 145 -1.74 3.66 19.65
CA HIS A 145 -1.29 2.91 20.83
C HIS A 145 -0.04 2.05 20.55
N TYR A 146 0.02 1.42 19.37
CA TYR A 146 1.18 0.66 18.92
C TYR A 146 2.40 1.54 18.64
N ALA A 147 2.23 2.65 17.92
CA ALA A 147 3.29 3.63 17.67
C ALA A 147 3.83 4.21 18.99
N GLU A 148 2.95 4.57 19.93
CA GLU A 148 3.37 5.04 21.26
C GLU A 148 4.18 3.98 22.01
N THR A 149 3.77 2.72 21.94
CA THR A 149 4.51 1.59 22.53
C THR A 149 5.92 1.50 21.95
N CYS A 150 6.06 1.66 20.63
CA CYS A 150 7.37 1.69 19.97
C CYS A 150 8.22 2.90 20.42
N PHE A 151 7.64 4.11 20.48
CA PHE A 151 8.34 5.32 20.93
C PHE A 151 8.81 5.22 22.39
N LYS A 152 7.98 4.66 23.28
CA LYS A 152 8.29 4.45 24.70
C LYS A 152 9.45 3.48 24.92
N ILE A 153 9.51 2.40 24.14
CA ILE A 153 10.43 1.28 24.38
C ILE A 153 11.74 1.42 23.61
N PHE A 154 11.71 1.97 22.39
CA PHE A 154 12.86 1.96 21.46
C PHE A 154 13.38 3.37 21.09
N GLY A 155 12.61 4.43 21.35
CA GLY A 155 12.95 5.79 20.92
C GLY A 155 14.09 6.46 21.68
N ASP A 156 14.60 5.84 22.74
CA ASP A 156 15.88 6.21 23.34
C ASP A 156 17.04 6.02 22.33
N ARG A 157 16.96 4.96 21.53
CA ARG A 157 17.97 4.53 20.54
C ARG A 157 17.60 4.86 19.09
N VAL A 158 16.32 4.82 18.72
CA VAL A 158 15.85 5.07 17.34
C VAL A 158 15.69 6.56 17.06
N LYS A 159 16.37 7.07 16.02
CA LYS A 159 16.30 8.47 15.57
C LYS A 159 15.53 8.68 14.27
N TYR A 160 15.27 7.63 13.49
CA TYR A 160 14.55 7.72 12.23
C TYR A 160 13.32 6.81 12.26
N TRP A 161 12.14 7.42 12.30
CA TRP A 161 10.85 6.73 12.34
C TRP A 161 10.11 6.86 11.01
N VAL A 162 9.72 5.73 10.43
CA VAL A 162 8.72 5.66 9.34
C VAL A 162 7.43 5.15 9.95
N THR A 163 6.32 5.89 9.83
CA THR A 163 5.04 5.47 10.41
C THR A 163 4.45 4.26 9.69
N ILE A 164 4.28 4.38 8.37
CA ILE A 164 3.58 3.43 7.51
C ILE A 164 4.38 3.35 6.22
N ASN A 165 4.69 2.13 5.76
CA ASN A 165 5.19 1.92 4.42
C ASN A 165 4.06 1.99 3.40
N GLU A 166 4.33 2.61 2.24
CA GLU A 166 3.53 2.57 1.01
C GLU A 166 2.00 2.42 1.20
N PRO A 167 1.32 3.35 1.90
CA PRO A 167 -0.12 3.28 2.11
C PRO A 167 -0.90 3.28 0.77
N ASN A 168 -0.31 3.85 -0.28
CA ASN A 168 -0.84 3.86 -1.64
C ASN A 168 -0.70 2.50 -2.35
N LEU A 169 0.40 1.77 -2.15
CA LEU A 169 0.53 0.38 -2.63
C LEU A 169 -0.45 -0.52 -1.89
N PHE A 170 -0.57 -0.37 -0.56
CA PHE A 170 -1.51 -1.17 0.23
C PHE A 170 -2.96 -0.95 -0.21
N ALA A 171 -3.39 0.29 -0.43
CA ALA A 171 -4.73 0.61 -0.92
C ALA A 171 -5.01 -0.04 -2.30
N ASP A 172 -4.06 0.02 -3.24
CA ASP A 172 -4.20 -0.61 -4.57
C ASP A 172 -4.21 -2.15 -4.47
N MET A 173 -3.24 -2.74 -3.76
CA MET A 173 -3.07 -4.19 -3.73
C MET A 173 -4.09 -4.91 -2.84
N ALA A 174 -4.51 -4.33 -1.71
CA ALA A 174 -5.43 -4.98 -0.77
C ALA A 174 -6.91 -4.70 -1.05
N TYR A 175 -7.25 -3.53 -1.61
CA TYR A 175 -8.64 -3.06 -1.74
C TYR A 175 -9.06 -2.63 -3.16
N ILE A 176 -8.13 -2.33 -4.10
CA ILE A 176 -8.48 -2.21 -5.53
C ILE A 176 -8.42 -3.58 -6.20
N ARG A 177 -7.28 -4.28 -6.12
CA ARG A 177 -7.00 -5.52 -6.87
C ARG A 177 -7.17 -6.81 -6.06
N GLY A 178 -7.21 -6.72 -4.74
CA GLY A 178 -7.39 -7.87 -3.84
C GLY A 178 -6.26 -8.91 -3.90
N HIS A 179 -5.03 -8.51 -4.22
CA HIS A 179 -3.85 -9.37 -4.21
C HIS A 179 -3.18 -9.46 -2.83
N TYR A 180 -3.38 -8.47 -1.96
CA TYR A 180 -2.91 -8.44 -0.56
C TYR A 180 -4.08 -8.67 0.41
N PRO A 181 -3.85 -9.16 1.64
CA PRO A 181 -4.89 -9.23 2.67
C PRO A 181 -5.56 -7.86 2.92
N PRO A 182 -6.90 -7.80 3.06
CA PRO A 182 -7.83 -8.93 3.22
C PRO A 182 -8.24 -9.68 1.93
N ALA A 183 -7.77 -9.22 0.77
CA ALA A 183 -8.18 -9.59 -0.58
C ALA A 183 -9.60 -9.12 -0.94
N HIS A 184 -9.81 -7.80 -0.84
CA HIS A 184 -11.03 -7.13 -1.23
C HIS A 184 -10.90 -6.53 -2.63
N CYS A 185 -11.87 -6.79 -3.51
CA CYS A 185 -11.93 -6.19 -4.83
C CYS A 185 -13.30 -6.40 -5.49
N SER A 186 -13.54 -5.68 -6.58
CA SER A 186 -14.70 -5.80 -7.46
C SER A 186 -14.30 -5.64 -8.93
N GLU A 187 -15.11 -6.19 -9.82
CA GLU A 187 -14.95 -6.01 -11.27
C GLU A 187 -14.89 -4.51 -11.66
N PRO A 188 -13.99 -4.10 -12.56
CA PRO A 188 -13.16 -4.91 -13.45
C PRO A 188 -11.75 -5.24 -12.91
N PHE A 189 -11.45 -4.92 -11.65
CA PHE A 189 -10.08 -5.03 -11.10
C PHE A 189 -9.75 -6.44 -10.60
N GLY A 190 -10.77 -7.20 -10.21
CA GLY A 190 -10.66 -8.60 -9.83
C GLY A 190 -12.01 -9.19 -9.41
N ASN A 191 -12.01 -10.50 -9.20
CA ASN A 191 -13.21 -11.29 -8.88
C ASN A 191 -13.16 -11.81 -7.43
N CYS A 192 -13.04 -10.89 -6.47
CA CYS A 192 -13.05 -11.21 -5.04
C CYS A 192 -14.50 -11.48 -4.57
N SER A 193 -14.66 -12.26 -3.50
CA SER A 193 -15.98 -12.57 -2.94
C SER A 193 -16.63 -11.40 -2.19
N VAL A 194 -15.82 -10.40 -1.80
CA VAL A 194 -16.19 -9.21 -1.04
C VAL A 194 -15.27 -8.04 -1.43
N GLY A 195 -15.71 -6.83 -1.12
CA GLY A 195 -14.97 -5.59 -1.38
C GLY A 195 -15.70 -4.63 -2.32
N ASN A 196 -15.20 -3.40 -2.41
CA ASN A 196 -15.60 -2.42 -3.42
C ASN A 196 -14.39 -1.57 -3.81
N SER A 197 -13.83 -1.86 -4.98
CA SER A 197 -12.59 -1.23 -5.48
C SER A 197 -12.72 0.27 -5.75
N ASP A 198 -13.93 0.82 -5.90
CA ASP A 198 -14.12 2.26 -6.14
C ASP A 198 -14.25 3.06 -4.81
N VAL A 199 -14.49 2.41 -3.66
CA VAL A 199 -14.85 3.08 -2.39
C VAL A 199 -13.97 2.69 -1.19
N GLU A 200 -13.68 1.40 -1.01
CA GLU A 200 -12.90 0.93 0.14
C GLU A 200 -11.47 1.51 0.21
N PRO A 201 -10.72 1.64 -0.91
CA PRO A 201 -9.38 2.24 -0.89
C PRO A 201 -9.37 3.69 -0.38
N LEU A 202 -10.43 4.48 -0.63
CA LEU A 202 -10.56 5.86 -0.16
C LEU A 202 -10.67 5.90 1.37
N THR A 203 -11.48 5.01 1.94
CA THR A 203 -11.64 4.86 3.41
C THR A 203 -10.33 4.40 4.05
N VAL A 204 -9.69 3.38 3.47
CA VAL A 204 -8.44 2.78 3.95
C VAL A 204 -7.29 3.80 3.94
N MET A 205 -7.10 4.53 2.84
CA MET A 205 -6.10 5.61 2.77
C MET A 205 -6.37 6.69 3.83
N HIS A 206 -7.63 7.14 3.98
CA HIS A 206 -7.98 8.16 4.95
C HIS A 206 -7.66 7.74 6.39
N ASN A 207 -8.01 6.51 6.76
CA ASN A 207 -7.67 5.97 8.08
C ASN A 207 -6.14 5.88 8.27
N MET A 208 -5.38 5.41 7.27
CA MET A 208 -3.91 5.36 7.35
C MET A 208 -3.27 6.74 7.51
N LEU A 209 -3.73 7.75 6.77
CA LEU A 209 -3.20 9.13 6.85
C LEU A 209 -3.53 9.79 8.20
N LEU A 210 -4.74 9.64 8.70
CA LEU A 210 -5.12 10.08 10.05
C LEU A 210 -4.28 9.37 11.13
N SER A 211 -3.95 8.09 10.93
CA SER A 211 -3.14 7.29 11.85
C SER A 211 -1.68 7.73 11.88
N HIS A 212 -1.08 7.96 10.70
CA HIS A 212 0.23 8.60 10.55
C HIS A 212 0.27 9.95 11.27
N ALA A 213 -0.71 10.82 11.00
CA ALA A 213 -0.73 12.17 11.53
C ALA A 213 -0.91 12.22 13.06
N LYS A 214 -1.78 11.38 13.62
CA LYS A 214 -1.94 11.24 15.08
C LYS A 214 -0.66 10.72 15.75
N ALA A 215 0.01 9.73 15.15
CA ALA A 215 1.27 9.21 15.68
C ALA A 215 2.41 10.23 15.58
N ALA A 216 2.50 10.98 14.48
CA ALA A 216 3.48 12.05 14.32
C ALA A 216 3.27 13.21 15.30
N LYS A 217 2.02 13.64 15.50
CA LYS A 217 1.66 14.61 16.55
C LYS A 217 2.05 14.11 17.93
N LEU A 218 1.72 12.86 18.27
CA LEU A 218 2.09 12.25 19.54
C LEU A 218 3.61 12.19 19.74
N TYR A 219 4.37 11.82 18.70
CA TYR A 219 5.83 11.83 18.73
C TYR A 219 6.38 13.23 19.03
N ARG A 220 5.94 14.22 18.25
CA ARG A 220 6.35 15.63 18.35
C ARG A 220 6.05 16.22 19.74
N ASP A 221 4.83 16.01 20.24
CA ASP A 221 4.36 16.61 21.50
C ASP A 221 4.99 15.96 22.75
N SER A 222 5.28 14.64 22.72
CA SER A 222 5.64 13.88 23.93
C SER A 222 7.06 13.30 23.94
N TYR A 223 7.67 13.07 22.78
CA TYR A 223 8.90 12.28 22.64
C TYR A 223 10.05 13.03 21.94
N GLN A 224 9.78 13.77 20.86
CA GLN A 224 10.79 14.37 19.98
C GLN A 224 11.77 15.29 20.72
N ALA A 225 11.28 16.11 21.67
CA ALA A 225 12.14 16.98 22.48
C ALA A 225 13.10 16.27 23.45
N LYS A 226 12.94 14.96 23.68
CA LYS A 226 13.83 14.12 24.52
C LYS A 226 14.62 13.10 23.71
N GLN A 227 14.03 12.64 22.60
CA GLN A 227 14.57 11.56 21.77
C GLN A 227 15.34 12.08 20.56
N GLU A 228 15.11 13.33 20.15
CA GLU A 228 15.82 14.02 19.05
C GLU A 228 15.72 13.31 17.69
N GLY A 229 14.70 12.47 17.51
CA GLY A 229 14.44 11.79 16.24
C GLY A 229 13.56 12.60 15.28
N VAL A 230 13.44 12.09 14.05
CA VAL A 230 12.58 12.61 12.98
C VAL A 230 11.57 11.54 12.56
N ILE A 231 10.38 11.97 12.14
CA ILE A 231 9.29 11.07 11.75
C ILE A 231 8.78 11.34 10.32
N GLY A 232 8.58 10.27 9.55
CA GLY A 232 8.30 10.31 8.12
C GLY A 232 7.23 9.31 7.65
N LEU A 233 6.73 9.52 6.44
CA LEU A 233 5.92 8.55 5.69
C LEU A 233 6.72 8.06 4.47
N VAL A 234 6.59 6.78 4.11
CA VAL A 234 7.13 6.22 2.86
C VAL A 234 6.01 6.04 1.85
N VAL A 235 6.23 6.41 0.59
CA VAL A 235 5.27 6.23 -0.50
C VAL A 235 5.86 5.44 -1.66
N SER A 236 5.01 4.63 -2.30
CA SER A 236 5.38 3.89 -3.52
C SER A 236 5.31 4.88 -4.67
N ALA A 237 6.46 5.32 -5.15
CA ALA A 237 6.58 6.45 -6.06
C ALA A 237 6.93 5.98 -7.46
N MET A 238 5.91 5.60 -8.23
CA MET A 238 6.11 5.25 -9.65
C MET A 238 6.15 6.52 -10.50
N MET A 239 7.00 6.53 -11.52
CA MET A 239 7.03 7.63 -12.51
C MET A 239 6.16 7.28 -13.73
N TYR A 240 5.69 8.30 -14.45
CA TYR A 240 4.82 8.12 -15.61
C TYR A 240 5.25 8.97 -16.81
N GLU A 241 5.29 8.36 -18.00
CA GLU A 241 5.46 9.00 -19.30
C GLU A 241 4.14 8.98 -20.08
N PRO A 242 3.86 9.93 -20.98
CA PRO A 242 2.67 9.86 -21.83
C PRO A 242 2.81 8.72 -22.85
N LEU A 243 1.76 7.90 -23.02
CA LEU A 243 1.77 6.80 -23.98
C LEU A 243 1.94 7.30 -25.42
N ASN A 244 1.27 8.39 -25.78
CA ASN A 244 1.40 9.06 -27.07
C ASN A 244 1.79 10.53 -26.88
N GLU A 245 2.41 11.14 -27.89
CA GLU A 245 2.80 12.55 -27.85
C GLU A 245 1.61 13.50 -28.10
N ASN A 246 0.59 13.45 -27.24
CA ASN A 246 -0.57 14.35 -27.27
C ASN A 246 -0.76 15.04 -25.90
N GLU A 247 -1.71 15.98 -25.81
CA GLU A 247 -1.99 16.71 -24.56
C GLU A 247 -2.75 15.86 -23.52
N PHE A 248 -3.71 15.04 -23.95
CA PHE A 248 -4.50 14.19 -23.06
C PHE A 248 -3.65 13.19 -22.27
N ASP A 249 -2.69 12.51 -22.91
CA ASP A 249 -1.79 11.56 -22.24
C ASP A 249 -0.79 12.27 -21.31
N ARG A 250 -0.46 13.55 -21.57
CA ARG A 250 0.33 14.38 -20.63
C ARG A 250 -0.50 14.76 -19.40
N ASP A 251 -1.78 15.08 -19.58
CA ASP A 251 -2.70 15.27 -18.45
C ASP A 251 -2.94 13.94 -17.71
N ALA A 252 -2.96 12.80 -18.40
CA ALA A 252 -3.03 11.49 -17.78
C ALA A 252 -1.79 11.17 -16.91
N VAL A 253 -0.59 11.64 -17.28
CA VAL A 253 0.60 11.58 -16.39
C VAL A 253 0.37 12.36 -15.10
N ASN A 254 -0.16 13.59 -15.18
CA ASN A 254 -0.47 14.40 -13.99
C ASN A 254 -1.50 13.69 -13.09
N ARG A 255 -2.55 13.10 -13.67
CA ARG A 255 -3.54 12.32 -12.92
C ARG A 255 -2.94 11.03 -12.34
N ALA A 256 -2.06 10.33 -13.06
CA ALA A 256 -1.39 9.14 -12.55
C ALA A 256 -0.53 9.46 -11.31
N LEU A 257 0.25 10.55 -11.36
CA LEU A 257 1.02 11.04 -10.22
C LEU A 257 0.12 11.49 -9.07
N ALA A 258 -1.02 12.13 -9.36
CA ALA A 258 -1.97 12.55 -8.35
C ALA A 258 -2.61 11.35 -7.61
N PHE A 259 -3.07 10.35 -8.34
CA PHE A 259 -3.74 9.15 -7.82
C PHE A 259 -2.77 8.06 -7.30
N ASN A 260 -1.45 8.23 -7.48
CA ASN A 260 -0.44 7.34 -6.90
C ASN A 260 0.34 8.02 -5.77
N VAL A 261 1.05 9.10 -6.06
CA VAL A 261 2.04 9.71 -5.15
C VAL A 261 1.39 10.82 -4.31
N ALA A 262 0.69 11.74 -4.98
CA ALA A 262 0.10 12.89 -4.29
C ALA A 262 -1.04 12.48 -3.35
N TRP A 263 -1.76 11.39 -3.64
CA TRP A 263 -2.82 10.85 -2.78
C TRP A 263 -2.38 10.66 -1.33
N ALA A 264 -1.13 10.24 -1.12
CA ALA A 264 -0.54 10.10 0.22
C ALA A 264 0.22 11.35 0.69
N LEU A 265 0.91 12.07 -0.20
CA LEU A 265 1.78 13.19 0.17
C LEU A 265 1.08 14.55 0.30
N ASP A 266 0.08 14.87 -0.53
CA ASP A 266 -0.62 16.15 -0.46
C ASP A 266 -1.34 16.37 0.88
N PRO A 267 -2.04 15.37 1.47
CA PRO A 267 -2.61 15.51 2.80
C PRO A 267 -1.57 15.89 3.85
N ILE A 268 -0.46 15.12 3.95
CA ILE A 268 0.53 15.30 5.02
C ILE A 268 1.37 16.58 4.89
N VAL A 269 1.43 17.19 3.70
CA VAL A 269 2.15 18.46 3.47
C VAL A 269 1.20 19.67 3.47
N PHE A 270 0.05 19.59 2.80
CA PHE A 270 -0.85 20.72 2.57
C PHE A 270 -2.10 20.74 3.45
N GLY A 271 -2.56 19.57 3.92
CA GLY A 271 -3.72 19.39 4.79
C GLY A 271 -4.99 18.86 4.12
N ASP A 272 -4.99 18.63 2.80
CA ASP A 272 -6.11 18.03 2.06
C ASP A 272 -5.58 17.19 0.88
N TYR A 273 -6.46 16.36 0.30
CA TYR A 273 -6.17 15.53 -0.86
C TYR A 273 -5.90 16.35 -2.15
N PRO A 274 -5.27 15.74 -3.17
CA PRO A 274 -4.99 16.40 -4.43
C PRO A 274 -6.27 16.94 -5.10
N PRO A 275 -6.25 18.16 -5.67
CA PRO A 275 -7.42 18.74 -6.35
C PRO A 275 -7.90 17.88 -7.52
N GLU A 276 -6.99 17.16 -8.19
CA GLU A 276 -7.30 16.21 -9.24
C GLU A 276 -8.20 15.08 -8.73
N MET A 277 -7.93 14.54 -7.53
CA MET A 277 -8.78 13.51 -6.93
C MET A 277 -10.15 14.06 -6.52
N ARG A 278 -10.16 15.27 -5.94
CA ARG A 278 -11.39 15.97 -5.53
C ARG A 278 -12.30 16.25 -6.73
N GLN A 279 -11.73 16.56 -7.89
CA GLN A 279 -12.45 16.77 -9.15
C GLN A 279 -13.23 15.53 -9.62
N TYR A 280 -12.66 14.32 -9.51
CA TYR A 280 -13.25 13.10 -10.06
C TYR A 280 -14.12 12.31 -9.06
N HIS A 281 -13.78 12.33 -7.77
CA HIS A 281 -14.57 11.64 -6.73
C HIS A 281 -15.58 12.54 -6.02
N GLY A 282 -15.40 13.87 -6.05
CA GLY A 282 -16.29 14.81 -5.37
C GLY A 282 -16.46 14.51 -3.88
N ASN A 283 -17.67 14.08 -3.50
CA ASN A 283 -18.07 13.77 -2.13
C ASN A 283 -17.75 12.33 -1.69
N GLU A 284 -17.34 11.43 -2.60
CA GLU A 284 -16.93 10.06 -2.24
C GLU A 284 -15.53 10.02 -1.63
N LEU A 285 -14.66 10.96 -2.05
CA LEU A 285 -13.36 11.19 -1.43
C LEU A 285 -13.58 11.83 -0.05
N PRO A 286 -13.07 11.24 1.05
CA PRO A 286 -13.22 11.82 2.38
C PRO A 286 -12.69 13.27 2.48
N THR A 287 -13.22 14.01 3.43
CA THR A 287 -12.81 15.39 3.73
C THR A 287 -12.25 15.42 5.14
N PHE A 288 -11.02 15.92 5.31
CA PHE A 288 -10.51 16.22 6.64
C PHE A 288 -11.33 17.37 7.25
N SER A 289 -11.81 17.18 8.48
CA SER A 289 -12.37 18.27 9.28
C SER A 289 -11.31 19.34 9.59
N ALA A 290 -11.73 20.50 10.10
CA ALA A 290 -10.80 21.55 10.49
C ALA A 290 -9.82 21.10 11.60
N GLU A 291 -10.27 20.25 12.52
CA GLU A 291 -9.43 19.64 13.58
C GLU A 291 -8.45 18.63 12.98
N GLU A 292 -8.90 17.76 12.07
CA GLU A 292 -8.01 16.81 11.37
C GLU A 292 -6.95 17.52 10.53
N THR A 293 -7.33 18.58 9.82
CA THR A 293 -6.42 19.41 9.03
C THR A 293 -5.29 20.00 9.88
N GLU A 294 -5.56 20.38 11.13
CA GLU A 294 -4.58 20.97 12.05
C GLU A 294 -3.41 20.01 12.37
N TYR A 295 -3.67 18.71 12.48
CA TYR A 295 -2.63 17.71 12.80
C TYR A 295 -2.16 16.88 11.60
N VAL A 296 -2.93 16.80 10.52
CA VAL A 296 -2.52 16.17 9.24
C VAL A 296 -1.54 17.07 8.48
N LYS A 297 -1.75 18.39 8.47
CA LYS A 297 -0.84 19.31 7.77
C LYS A 297 0.51 19.42 8.46
N GLY A 298 1.59 19.10 7.75
CA GLY A 298 2.95 19.14 8.30
C GLY A 298 3.22 18.00 9.30
N SER A 299 2.55 16.86 9.13
CA SER A 299 2.73 15.67 9.98
C SER A 299 4.02 14.88 9.68
N THR A 300 4.90 15.40 8.83
CA THR A 300 6.09 14.68 8.37
C THR A 300 7.32 15.59 8.35
N ASP A 301 8.44 15.08 8.85
CA ASP A 301 9.73 15.78 8.92
C ASP A 301 10.61 15.45 7.68
N PHE A 302 10.32 14.34 6.99
CA PHE A 302 10.97 13.90 5.75
C PHE A 302 10.02 13.05 4.89
N ILE A 303 10.29 12.94 3.58
CA ILE A 303 9.56 12.09 2.64
C ILE A 303 10.41 10.85 2.31
N GLY A 304 9.85 9.66 2.52
CA GLY A 304 10.42 8.40 2.07
C GLY A 304 9.92 8.02 0.67
N ILE A 305 10.84 7.70 -0.23
CA ILE A 305 10.56 7.34 -1.62
C ILE A 305 10.96 5.89 -1.86
N ASN A 306 9.99 5.04 -2.20
CA ASN A 306 10.23 3.72 -2.76
C ASN A 306 10.03 3.79 -4.27
N HIS A 307 11.08 3.60 -5.07
CA HIS A 307 10.99 3.73 -6.54
C HIS A 307 11.66 2.56 -7.25
N TYR A 308 10.94 1.95 -8.19
CA TYR A 308 11.42 0.79 -8.95
C TYR A 308 11.29 0.97 -10.47
N SER A 309 10.20 1.55 -10.97
CA SER A 309 9.87 1.54 -12.41
C SER A 309 9.19 2.84 -12.87
N THR A 310 9.13 3.02 -14.19
CA THR A 310 8.29 4.01 -14.88
C THR A 310 7.23 3.27 -15.70
N PHE A 311 6.08 3.89 -15.95
CA PHE A 311 5.01 3.37 -16.81
C PHE A 311 4.62 4.39 -17.89
N TYR A 312 4.03 3.93 -18.99
CA TYR A 312 3.24 4.81 -19.84
C TYR A 312 1.84 5.01 -19.26
N ALA A 313 1.33 6.24 -19.32
CA ALA A 313 -0.02 6.64 -18.95
C ALA A 313 -0.82 7.06 -20.20
N GLN A 314 -2.06 6.59 -20.29
CA GLN A 314 -3.00 6.94 -21.36
C GLN A 314 -4.26 7.56 -20.76
N ASP A 315 -4.78 8.60 -21.40
CA ASP A 315 -6.06 9.21 -21.06
C ASP A 315 -7.26 8.30 -21.37
N CYS A 316 -8.15 8.14 -20.37
CA CYS A 316 -9.40 7.37 -20.49
C CYS A 316 -10.68 8.22 -20.40
N ILE A 317 -10.56 9.55 -20.53
CA ILE A 317 -11.69 10.48 -20.60
C ILE A 317 -12.11 10.68 -22.06
N HIS A 318 -11.12 10.81 -22.94
CA HIS A 318 -11.24 11.06 -24.37
C HIS A 318 -10.86 9.84 -25.23
N SER A 319 -10.29 8.79 -24.63
CA SER A 319 -10.00 7.50 -25.30
C SER A 319 -10.73 6.32 -24.66
N SER A 320 -10.98 5.27 -25.44
CA SER A 320 -11.46 3.99 -24.91
C SER A 320 -10.34 3.26 -24.17
N CYS A 321 -10.59 2.85 -22.92
CA CYS A 321 -9.66 2.08 -22.10
C CYS A 321 -10.21 0.71 -21.71
N ILE A 322 -9.31 -0.15 -21.21
CA ILE A 322 -9.61 -1.48 -20.69
C ILE A 322 -9.23 -1.58 -19.20
N LEU A 323 -9.66 -2.65 -18.54
CA LEU A 323 -9.20 -3.03 -17.19
C LEU A 323 -9.41 -1.94 -16.11
N GLY A 324 -10.51 -1.20 -16.18
CA GLY A 324 -10.87 -0.20 -15.17
C GLY A 324 -10.09 1.12 -15.25
N GLY A 325 -9.30 1.35 -16.31
CA GLY A 325 -8.68 2.66 -16.55
C GLY A 325 -9.69 3.79 -16.74
N ASP A 326 -10.95 3.46 -17.06
CA ASP A 326 -12.11 4.34 -17.16
C ASP A 326 -12.79 4.65 -15.80
N ARG A 327 -12.24 4.19 -14.67
CA ARG A 327 -12.81 4.40 -13.33
C ARG A 327 -12.24 5.64 -12.63
N PRO A 328 -13.06 6.36 -11.83
CA PRO A 328 -12.59 7.48 -10.99
C PRO A 328 -11.43 7.11 -10.08
N ILE A 329 -11.42 5.92 -9.46
CA ILE A 329 -10.35 5.47 -8.55
C ILE A 329 -8.98 5.30 -9.24
N ARG A 330 -8.94 5.25 -10.58
CA ARG A 330 -7.71 5.26 -11.38
C ARG A 330 -7.37 6.63 -11.97
N GLY A 331 -8.12 7.67 -11.60
CA GLY A 331 -7.99 9.01 -12.15
C GLY A 331 -8.34 9.10 -13.64
N PHE A 332 -9.15 8.17 -14.16
CA PHE A 332 -9.36 7.99 -15.61
C PHE A 332 -8.03 7.79 -16.38
N VAL A 333 -7.12 6.96 -15.85
CA VAL A 333 -5.83 6.62 -16.47
C VAL A 333 -5.66 5.11 -16.62
N TYR A 334 -5.31 4.69 -17.84
CA TYR A 334 -4.77 3.35 -18.11
C TYR A 334 -3.24 3.41 -18.07
N THR A 335 -2.60 2.46 -17.40
CA THR A 335 -1.13 2.40 -17.31
C THR A 335 -0.58 1.11 -17.88
N THR A 336 0.45 1.22 -18.71
CA THR A 336 1.10 0.11 -19.41
C THR A 336 2.63 0.20 -19.32
N ILE A 337 3.29 -0.91 -19.60
CA ILE A 337 4.75 -1.07 -19.68
C ILE A 337 5.26 -0.99 -21.13
N GLU A 338 4.36 -1.00 -22.11
CA GLU A 338 4.67 -1.12 -23.53
C GLU A 338 4.02 -0.01 -24.34
N ARG A 339 4.73 0.44 -25.38
CA ARG A 339 4.24 1.38 -26.39
C ARG A 339 4.47 0.77 -27.76
N ASN A 340 3.39 0.54 -28.51
CA ASN A 340 3.41 -0.16 -29.81
C ASN A 340 4.12 -1.53 -29.77
N GLY A 341 3.95 -2.28 -28.67
CA GLY A 341 4.60 -3.58 -28.45
C GLY A 341 6.09 -3.51 -28.08
N VAL A 342 6.63 -2.31 -27.80
CA VAL A 342 7.99 -2.10 -27.32
C VAL A 342 7.97 -1.74 -25.83
N PRO A 343 8.62 -2.53 -24.95
CA PRO A 343 8.73 -2.19 -23.53
C PRO A 343 9.45 -0.88 -23.25
N ILE A 344 9.10 -0.23 -22.14
CA ILE A 344 9.68 1.05 -21.67
C ILE A 344 11.16 0.95 -21.23
N GLY A 345 11.64 -0.27 -20.96
CA GLY A 345 13.01 -0.60 -20.55
C GLY A 345 13.25 -2.12 -20.59
N ASP A 346 14.30 -2.60 -19.91
CA ASP A 346 14.54 -4.05 -19.74
C ASP A 346 13.60 -4.64 -18.67
N PRO A 347 13.06 -5.87 -18.85
CA PRO A 347 12.21 -6.52 -17.86
C PRO A 347 12.98 -6.99 -16.62
N THR A 348 12.31 -7.02 -15.48
CA THR A 348 12.82 -7.60 -14.22
C THR A 348 12.09 -8.89 -13.84
N GLY A 349 12.45 -9.49 -12.70
CA GLY A 349 11.75 -10.62 -12.10
C GLY A 349 10.43 -10.28 -11.43
N MET A 350 10.13 -8.99 -11.19
CA MET A 350 8.82 -8.56 -10.71
C MET A 350 7.89 -8.27 -11.89
N PRO A 351 6.64 -8.80 -11.88
CA PRO A 351 5.64 -8.44 -12.88
C PRO A 351 5.48 -6.92 -12.98
N ARG A 352 5.49 -6.42 -14.22
CA ARG A 352 5.37 -4.99 -14.57
C ARG A 352 6.52 -4.07 -14.12
N PHE A 353 7.57 -4.53 -13.45
CA PHE A 353 8.74 -3.68 -13.13
C PHE A 353 9.77 -3.74 -14.26
N PHE A 354 10.17 -2.57 -14.77
CA PHE A 354 11.11 -2.40 -15.86
C PHE A 354 12.24 -1.44 -15.48
N VAL A 355 13.44 -1.69 -16.01
CA VAL A 355 14.64 -0.89 -15.75
C VAL A 355 14.51 0.44 -16.49
N VAL A 356 14.10 1.50 -15.79
CA VAL A 356 13.92 2.85 -16.34
C VAL A 356 14.62 3.89 -15.45
N PRO A 357 15.97 3.99 -15.52
CA PRO A 357 16.75 4.79 -14.57
C PRO A 357 16.45 6.30 -14.62
N ARG A 358 15.94 6.83 -15.74
CA ARG A 358 15.53 8.26 -15.85
C ARG A 358 14.37 8.60 -14.91
N GLY A 359 13.46 7.65 -14.66
CA GLY A 359 12.32 7.82 -13.76
C GLY A 359 12.71 8.19 -12.33
N MET A 360 13.89 7.76 -11.86
CA MET A 360 14.43 8.13 -10.54
C MET A 360 14.77 9.62 -10.43
N GLU A 361 15.28 10.23 -11.51
CA GLU A 361 15.56 11.68 -11.55
C GLU A 361 14.27 12.49 -11.67
N GLU A 362 13.37 12.03 -12.54
CA GLU A 362 12.06 12.65 -12.79
C GLU A 362 11.17 12.63 -11.54
N ILE A 363 11.08 11.50 -10.82
CA ILE A 363 10.24 11.39 -9.61
C ILE A 363 10.79 12.21 -8.44
N VAL A 364 12.12 12.26 -8.28
CA VAL A 364 12.76 13.08 -7.24
C VAL A 364 12.58 14.57 -7.56
N ASN A 365 12.68 14.97 -8.82
CA ASN A 365 12.37 16.34 -9.22
C ASN A 365 10.89 16.69 -9.03
N TYR A 366 9.95 15.79 -9.34
CA TYR A 366 8.53 15.96 -9.05
C TYR A 366 8.27 16.20 -7.54
N VAL A 367 8.84 15.35 -6.67
CA VAL A 367 8.70 15.49 -5.20
C VAL A 367 9.34 16.79 -4.71
N LYS A 368 10.54 17.12 -5.17
CA LYS A 368 11.24 18.40 -4.88
C LYS A 368 10.39 19.61 -5.27
N GLU A 369 9.84 19.64 -6.46
CA GLU A 369 9.11 20.80 -6.99
C GLU A 369 7.75 20.97 -6.30
N ARG A 370 6.99 19.88 -6.13
CA ARG A 370 5.67 19.93 -5.48
C ARG A 370 5.80 20.19 -3.98
N TYR A 371 6.67 19.50 -3.27
CA TYR A 371 6.77 19.52 -1.81
C TYR A 371 7.94 20.37 -1.30
N HIS A 372 8.20 21.50 -1.97
CA HIS A 372 9.11 22.56 -1.51
C HIS A 372 10.52 22.08 -1.11
N ASN A 373 11.03 21.06 -1.78
CA ASN A 373 12.32 20.41 -1.50
C ASN A 373 12.47 19.95 -0.04
N MET A 374 11.41 19.39 0.54
CA MET A 374 11.49 18.70 1.83
C MET A 374 12.56 17.58 1.81
N PRO A 375 13.17 17.25 2.97
CA PRO A 375 14.19 16.21 3.05
C PRO A 375 13.67 14.88 2.52
N MET A 376 14.41 14.25 1.61
CA MET A 376 14.05 12.99 0.96
C MET A 376 15.03 11.89 1.34
N TYR A 377 14.52 10.66 1.45
CA TYR A 377 15.33 9.45 1.49
C TYR A 377 14.78 8.46 0.46
N ILE A 378 15.64 7.91 -0.39
CA ILE A 378 15.25 6.78 -1.23
C ILE A 378 15.26 5.54 -0.34
N LEU A 379 14.11 5.20 0.22
CA LEU A 379 13.98 4.18 1.25
C LEU A 379 13.78 2.77 0.71
N GLU A 380 13.55 2.60 -0.60
CA GLU A 380 13.75 1.37 -1.37
C GLU A 380 14.05 1.67 -2.85
N ASN A 381 15.02 0.95 -3.40
CA ASN A 381 15.23 0.77 -4.85
C ASN A 381 15.98 -0.55 -5.08
N GLY A 382 15.55 -1.37 -6.03
CA GLY A 382 16.07 -2.74 -6.18
C GLY A 382 15.81 -3.38 -7.53
N TYR A 383 16.56 -4.45 -7.81
CA TYR A 383 16.42 -5.28 -9.01
C TYR A 383 16.28 -6.75 -8.63
N SER A 384 15.31 -7.43 -9.24
CA SER A 384 15.17 -8.89 -9.25
C SER A 384 15.41 -9.39 -10.68
N PRO A 385 16.17 -10.45 -10.93
CA PRO A 385 16.37 -10.99 -12.28
C PRO A 385 15.11 -11.73 -12.78
N PRO A 386 14.77 -11.67 -14.09
CA PRO A 386 13.71 -12.48 -14.66
C PRO A 386 13.86 -13.97 -14.33
N ARG A 387 12.75 -14.61 -13.91
CA ARG A 387 12.74 -16.04 -13.58
C ARG A 387 13.16 -16.87 -14.78
N LYS A 388 14.17 -17.72 -14.57
CA LYS A 388 14.63 -18.75 -15.50
C LYS A 388 14.42 -20.12 -14.85
N GLN A 389 14.03 -21.12 -15.64
CA GLN A 389 13.96 -22.51 -15.18
C GLN A 389 15.38 -23.11 -15.16
N ASP A 390 15.61 -24.07 -14.25
CA ASP A 390 16.85 -24.86 -14.13
C ASP A 390 18.16 -24.04 -13.94
N VAL A 391 18.00 -22.87 -13.32
CA VAL A 391 19.01 -21.98 -12.70
C VAL A 391 20.06 -22.68 -11.86
N GLN A 392 21.32 -22.88 -12.31
CA GLN A 392 22.38 -23.23 -11.38
C GLN A 392 22.65 -22.09 -10.39
N VAL A 393 22.78 -22.38 -9.08
CA VAL A 393 23.04 -21.36 -8.05
C VAL A 393 24.25 -20.48 -8.40
N GLN A 394 25.28 -21.02 -9.04
CA GLN A 394 26.45 -20.25 -9.48
C GLN A 394 26.09 -19.11 -10.45
N GLU A 395 25.10 -19.28 -11.34
CA GLU A 395 24.62 -18.20 -12.21
C GLU A 395 23.83 -17.15 -11.42
N LEU A 396 23.06 -17.55 -10.41
CA LEU A 396 22.32 -16.61 -9.52
C LEU A 396 23.26 -15.74 -8.67
N LEU A 397 24.48 -16.24 -8.38
CA LEU A 397 25.53 -15.47 -7.69
C LEU A 397 26.26 -14.47 -8.60
N HIS A 398 26.15 -14.59 -9.93
CA HIS A 398 26.76 -13.67 -10.90
C HIS A 398 25.70 -12.69 -11.43
N ASP A 399 25.31 -11.76 -10.58
CA ASP A 399 24.18 -10.86 -10.75
C ASP A 399 24.56 -9.49 -11.33
N ASP A 400 25.35 -9.48 -12.41
CA ASP A 400 25.86 -8.25 -13.06
C ASP A 400 24.75 -7.23 -13.38
N LYS A 401 23.56 -7.70 -13.77
CA LYS A 401 22.39 -6.85 -14.05
C LYS A 401 21.90 -6.04 -12.83
N ARG A 402 22.06 -6.56 -11.60
CA ARG A 402 21.78 -5.79 -10.37
C ARG A 402 22.78 -4.65 -10.20
N ILE A 403 24.05 -4.90 -10.51
CA ILE A 403 25.13 -3.89 -10.43
C ILE A 403 24.90 -2.80 -11.49
N GLU A 404 24.54 -3.18 -12.72
CA GLU A 404 24.17 -2.25 -13.80
C GLU A 404 22.96 -1.38 -13.42
N PHE A 405 21.90 -1.99 -12.86
CA PHE A 405 20.71 -1.30 -12.38
C PHE A 405 21.05 -0.22 -11.35
N HIS A 406 21.68 -0.58 -10.24
CA HIS A 406 21.99 0.36 -9.17
C HIS A 406 22.94 1.48 -9.65
N LYS A 407 23.94 1.17 -10.49
CA LYS A 407 24.81 2.19 -11.10
C LYS A 407 24.01 3.21 -11.91
N ALA A 408 23.04 2.76 -12.71
CA ALA A 408 22.24 3.64 -13.53
C ALA A 408 21.27 4.50 -12.71
N TYR A 409 20.58 3.90 -11.72
CA TYR A 409 19.65 4.63 -10.84
C TYR A 409 20.37 5.63 -9.93
N LEU A 410 21.54 5.26 -9.36
CA LEU A 410 22.38 6.19 -8.60
C LEU A 410 22.92 7.34 -9.48
N ALA A 411 23.26 7.09 -10.73
CA ALA A 411 23.70 8.14 -11.65
C ALA A 411 22.57 9.14 -11.99
N SER A 412 21.31 8.70 -12.00
CA SER A 412 20.12 9.56 -12.12
C SER A 412 19.82 10.33 -10.83
N LEU A 413 19.85 9.66 -9.69
CA LEU A 413 19.69 10.30 -8.39
C LEU A 413 20.75 11.39 -8.17
N ALA A 414 22.00 11.13 -8.56
CA ALA A 414 23.09 12.08 -8.52
C ALA A 414 22.97 13.24 -9.54
N ARG A 415 22.06 13.19 -10.52
CA ARG A 415 21.67 14.38 -11.31
C ARG A 415 20.68 15.22 -10.52
N ALA A 416 19.57 14.65 -10.06
CA ALA A 416 18.58 15.36 -9.23
C ALA A 416 19.19 16.04 -7.99
N ILE A 417 20.13 15.40 -7.29
CA ILE A 417 20.88 16.00 -6.17
C ILE A 417 21.73 17.20 -6.62
N ARG A 418 22.44 17.09 -7.75
CA ARG A 418 23.23 18.21 -8.30
C ARG A 418 22.35 19.38 -8.74
N ASP A 419 21.13 19.09 -9.18
CA ASP A 419 20.11 20.07 -9.54
C ASP A 419 19.32 20.57 -8.31
N GLY A 420 19.77 20.23 -7.09
CA GLY A 420 19.33 20.82 -5.83
C GLY A 420 18.33 20.01 -5.00
N ALA A 421 18.04 18.75 -5.33
CA ALA A 421 17.17 17.90 -4.52
C ALA A 421 17.84 17.52 -3.17
N ASP A 422 17.15 17.75 -2.04
CA ASP A 422 17.63 17.39 -0.69
C ASP A 422 17.45 15.88 -0.41
N VAL A 423 18.17 15.03 -1.14
CA VAL A 423 18.20 13.58 -0.88
C VAL A 423 19.34 13.22 0.05
N ARG A 424 19.02 12.58 1.18
CA ARG A 424 19.95 12.37 2.31
C ARG A 424 20.43 10.92 2.50
N GLY A 425 19.80 9.95 1.85
CA GLY A 425 20.21 8.53 1.90
C GLY A 425 19.58 7.69 0.79
N TYR A 426 20.21 6.54 0.52
CA TYR A 426 19.77 5.58 -0.50
C TYR A 426 19.84 4.15 0.04
N PHE A 427 18.70 3.46 0.02
CA PHE A 427 18.56 2.12 0.57
C PHE A 427 18.29 1.09 -0.54
N VAL A 428 19.12 0.05 -0.59
CA VAL A 428 19.02 -1.06 -1.54
C VAL A 428 17.99 -2.08 -1.06
N TRP A 429 16.93 -2.29 -1.86
CA TRP A 429 16.06 -3.46 -1.75
C TRP A 429 16.72 -4.64 -2.48
N SER A 430 17.24 -5.67 -1.80
CA SER A 430 17.25 -5.93 -0.35
C SER A 430 18.62 -6.45 0.12
N LEU A 431 18.84 -6.58 1.44
CA LEU A 431 20.03 -7.27 1.95
C LEU A 431 20.12 -8.72 1.44
N MET A 432 19.01 -9.46 1.54
CA MET A 432 18.94 -10.86 1.13
C MET A 432 17.62 -11.19 0.42
N ASP A 433 17.63 -12.26 -0.39
CA ASP A 433 16.43 -12.81 -1.01
C ASP A 433 15.46 -13.24 0.09
N ASN A 434 14.22 -12.79 0.02
CA ASN A 434 13.23 -12.90 1.09
C ASN A 434 11.87 -13.34 0.51
N TYR A 435 10.82 -13.37 1.35
CA TYR A 435 9.46 -13.67 0.91
C TYR A 435 8.79 -12.41 0.31
N GLU A 436 8.67 -12.31 -1.02
CA GLU A 436 8.16 -11.15 -1.75
C GLU A 436 6.62 -11.17 -1.88
N TRP A 437 5.94 -11.12 -0.72
CA TRP A 437 4.49 -10.93 -0.60
C TRP A 437 3.64 -11.94 -1.40
N ALA A 438 2.91 -11.49 -2.41
CA ALA A 438 2.04 -12.31 -3.26
C ALA A 438 2.79 -13.10 -4.34
N GLU A 439 4.09 -12.82 -4.55
CA GLU A 439 4.95 -13.51 -5.53
C GLU A 439 5.82 -14.60 -4.87
N GLY A 440 5.76 -14.74 -3.54
CA GLY A 440 6.49 -15.74 -2.77
C GLY A 440 8.00 -15.57 -2.83
N TYR A 441 8.76 -16.66 -2.86
CA TYR A 441 10.23 -16.65 -2.98
C TYR A 441 10.73 -16.61 -4.44
N SER A 442 9.83 -16.38 -5.41
CA SER A 442 10.18 -16.37 -6.84
C SER A 442 11.01 -15.12 -7.24
N PRO A 443 10.70 -13.89 -6.78
CA PRO A 443 11.57 -12.74 -6.93
C PRO A 443 12.79 -12.84 -6.00
N MET A 444 13.97 -12.48 -6.52
CA MET A 444 15.24 -12.55 -5.77
C MET A 444 15.93 -11.18 -5.79
N PHE A 445 15.49 -10.26 -4.92
CA PHE A 445 16.01 -8.90 -4.82
C PHE A 445 17.37 -8.78 -4.11
N GLY A 446 17.74 -9.76 -3.29
CA GLY A 446 18.83 -9.65 -2.34
C GLY A 446 20.21 -9.51 -2.94
N LEU A 447 21.09 -8.83 -2.22
CA LEU A 447 22.55 -8.91 -2.41
C LEU A 447 23.11 -10.27 -1.96
N TYR A 448 22.44 -10.93 -1.01
CA TYR A 448 22.72 -12.29 -0.57
C TYR A 448 21.64 -13.24 -1.10
N TYR A 449 22.08 -14.32 -1.74
CA TYR A 449 21.24 -15.48 -2.03
C TYR A 449 21.01 -16.26 -0.74
N ILE A 450 19.80 -16.76 -0.55
CA ILE A 450 19.47 -17.68 0.54
C ILE A 450 19.20 -19.06 -0.03
N ASP A 451 20.01 -20.04 0.37
CA ASP A 451 19.74 -21.45 0.11
C ASP A 451 18.51 -21.87 0.93
N ARG A 452 17.38 -22.17 0.29
CA ARG A 452 16.12 -22.50 0.98
C ARG A 452 16.13 -23.81 1.76
N GLN A 453 17.13 -24.68 1.58
CA GLN A 453 17.28 -25.91 2.37
C GLN A 453 18.09 -25.72 3.66
N THR A 454 19.05 -24.78 3.65
CA THR A 454 19.96 -24.54 4.80
C THR A 454 19.81 -23.14 5.41
N LEU A 455 18.98 -22.29 4.80
CA LEU A 455 18.81 -20.86 5.04
C LEU A 455 20.14 -20.07 5.03
N LYS A 456 21.19 -20.62 4.41
CA LYS A 456 22.52 -20.02 4.40
C LYS A 456 22.56 -18.78 3.53
N ARG A 457 23.09 -17.69 4.09
CA ARG A 457 23.39 -16.44 3.39
C ARG A 457 24.63 -16.63 2.51
N ILE A 458 24.50 -16.46 1.19
CA ILE A 458 25.58 -16.60 0.21
C ILE A 458 25.71 -15.30 -0.58
N PRO A 459 26.85 -14.57 -0.51
CA PRO A 459 27.00 -13.28 -1.17
C PRO A 459 27.01 -13.43 -2.70
N LYS A 460 26.15 -12.66 -3.38
CA LYS A 460 26.20 -12.49 -4.84
C LYS A 460 27.34 -11.53 -5.22
N LEU A 461 27.58 -11.33 -6.52
CA LEU A 461 28.61 -10.43 -7.03
C LEU A 461 28.34 -8.96 -6.65
N SER A 462 27.07 -8.56 -6.62
CA SER A 462 26.63 -7.24 -6.14
C SER A 462 27.01 -6.96 -4.69
N ALA A 463 26.95 -7.95 -3.78
CA ALA A 463 27.40 -7.77 -2.39
C ALA A 463 28.89 -7.37 -2.30
N LYS A 464 29.72 -7.81 -3.26
CA LYS A 464 31.16 -7.48 -3.33
C LYS A 464 31.43 -6.06 -3.87
N CYS A 465 30.40 -5.34 -4.30
CA CYS A 465 30.51 -3.93 -4.67
C CYS A 465 30.65 -3.02 -3.44
N PHE A 466 30.25 -3.52 -2.27
CA PHE A 466 30.51 -2.91 -0.97
C PHE A 466 31.91 -3.32 -0.48
N PRO A 467 32.77 -2.38 -0.04
CA PRO A 467 34.17 -2.67 0.24
C PRO A 467 34.36 -3.48 1.54
N PRO A 468 34.90 -4.71 1.49
CA PRO A 468 35.16 -5.49 2.70
C PRO A 468 36.30 -4.89 3.54
N HIS A 469 36.41 -5.35 4.79
CA HIS A 469 37.48 -4.93 5.69
C HIS A 469 38.89 -5.17 5.12
N ASN A 470 39.65 -4.07 4.98
CA ASN A 470 41.12 -4.13 4.92
C ASN A 470 41.66 -3.68 6.29
N PRO A 471 42.39 -4.53 7.06
CA PRO A 471 42.71 -4.28 8.47
C PRO A 471 43.95 -3.38 8.68
N ILE A 472 44.11 -2.32 7.89
CA ILE A 472 45.23 -1.36 8.04
C ILE A 472 44.74 0.08 7.84
N GLY A 473 44.82 0.89 8.90
CA GLY A 473 44.62 2.35 8.87
C GLY A 473 43.51 2.86 9.80
N PRO A 474 43.79 3.78 10.74
CA PRO A 474 42.75 4.48 11.49
C PRO A 474 41.93 5.39 10.57
N ARG A 475 40.69 5.72 10.97
CA ARG A 475 39.84 6.68 10.26
C ARG A 475 40.49 8.07 10.30
N ASN A 476 40.59 8.74 9.16
CA ASN A 476 40.82 10.19 9.14
C ASN A 476 39.49 10.87 9.43
N ASP A 477 39.21 11.14 10.70
CA ASP A 477 37.99 11.85 11.16
C ASP A 477 38.02 13.37 10.86
N SER A 478 38.67 13.78 9.75
CA SER A 478 38.91 15.18 9.39
C SER A 478 37.75 15.85 8.62
N TYR A 479 36.53 15.30 8.70
CA TYR A 479 35.31 15.83 8.08
C TYR A 479 34.14 15.96 9.07
N ARG A 480 34.43 16.26 10.34
CA ARG A 480 33.49 16.87 11.27
C ARG A 480 34.08 18.16 11.85
N ALA A 481 33.20 19.15 12.04
CA ALA A 481 33.46 20.49 12.57
C ALA A 481 34.32 21.44 11.70
N THR A 482 33.64 22.30 10.94
CA THR A 482 33.94 23.76 10.87
C THR A 482 32.76 24.49 10.21
N HIS A 483 31.71 24.74 11.00
CA HIS A 483 30.75 25.82 10.77
C HIS A 483 30.66 26.63 12.07
N ASP A 484 31.72 27.41 12.33
CA ASP A 484 31.67 28.54 13.26
C ASP A 484 31.33 29.79 12.42
N PRO A 485 30.16 30.41 12.59
CA PRO A 485 29.76 31.57 11.82
C PRO A 485 30.29 32.88 12.42
N THR A 486 31.52 32.91 12.94
CA THR A 486 32.17 34.16 13.38
C THR A 486 33.64 34.30 12.93
N GLN A 487 33.99 35.54 12.57
CA GLN A 487 35.33 36.06 12.20
C GLN A 487 35.84 35.83 10.77
N GLY A 488 36.30 36.92 10.13
CA GLY A 488 37.10 36.89 8.89
C GLY A 488 36.76 38.00 7.89
N ARG A 489 37.48 39.13 7.92
CA ARG A 489 37.36 40.17 6.87
C ARG A 489 37.95 39.69 5.55
N LEU A 490 37.27 39.96 4.44
CA LEU A 490 37.82 39.82 3.09
C LEU A 490 38.94 40.84 2.84
N PRO A 491 40.15 40.42 2.41
CA PRO A 491 41.14 41.33 1.83
C PRO A 491 40.72 41.78 0.43
N THR A 492 41.00 43.04 0.10
CA THR A 492 40.75 43.63 -1.21
C THR A 492 41.70 43.13 -2.30
N SER A 493 41.24 43.21 -3.56
CA SER A 493 41.95 43.02 -4.84
C SER A 493 42.35 41.59 -5.25
N ILE A 494 41.50 40.99 -6.11
CA ILE A 494 41.94 40.08 -7.19
C ILE A 494 41.22 40.53 -8.47
N ASN A 495 41.98 40.86 -9.51
CA ASN A 495 41.47 41.29 -10.81
C ASN A 495 41.08 40.07 -11.65
N TRP A 496 39.88 40.09 -12.24
CA TRP A 496 39.51 39.18 -13.32
C TRP A 496 39.70 39.88 -14.67
N LEU A 497 40.55 39.31 -15.52
CA LEU A 497 40.75 39.74 -16.90
C LEU A 497 39.63 39.17 -17.78
N ASN A 498 38.80 40.04 -18.34
CA ASN A 498 37.82 39.67 -19.36
C ASN A 498 38.51 39.45 -20.71
N SER A 499 38.08 38.42 -21.44
CA SER A 499 38.29 38.30 -22.88
C SER A 499 36.95 38.38 -23.61
N GLU A 500 36.63 39.54 -24.17
CA GLU A 500 35.50 39.71 -25.07
C GLU A 500 35.81 39.12 -26.45
N LEU A 501 34.83 38.44 -27.06
CA LEU A 501 34.69 38.43 -28.52
C LEU A 501 33.21 38.59 -28.88
N SER A 502 32.96 39.54 -29.76
CA SER A 502 31.64 40.05 -30.16
C SER A 502 31.06 39.33 -31.37
N ASN A 503 29.72 39.26 -31.48
CA ASN A 503 29.03 39.82 -32.66
C ASN A 503 27.52 40.05 -32.45
N GLN A 504 26.94 40.86 -33.36
CA GLN A 504 25.70 41.64 -33.18
C GLN A 504 24.51 41.15 -34.01
N SER A 505 23.26 41.40 -33.55
CA SER A 505 22.08 41.90 -34.32
C SER A 505 20.77 41.65 -33.52
N THR A 506 20.16 42.59 -32.77
CA THR A 506 19.29 43.75 -33.11
C THR A 506 17.78 43.45 -33.34
N VAL A 507 16.92 44.34 -32.78
CA VAL A 507 15.45 44.53 -33.02
C VAL A 507 14.51 43.50 -32.36
N ALA A 508 13.40 43.82 -31.65
CA ALA A 508 12.92 45.06 -30.98
C ALA A 508 11.82 44.73 -29.94
N ARG A 509 11.48 45.69 -29.06
CA ARG A 509 10.26 45.70 -28.22
C ARG A 509 9.35 46.88 -28.59
N PRO A 510 8.03 46.80 -28.33
CA PRO A 510 7.21 47.96 -28.00
C PRO A 510 6.85 48.01 -26.51
N ASN A 511 6.87 49.22 -25.93
CA ASN A 511 6.28 49.52 -24.63
C ASN A 511 4.81 49.96 -24.79
N VAL A 512 3.95 49.77 -23.78
CA VAL A 512 3.04 50.82 -23.25
C VAL A 512 2.86 50.62 -21.73
N ALA A 513 2.69 51.71 -20.98
CA ALA A 513 2.58 51.74 -19.51
C ALA A 513 1.22 52.29 -19.01
N TRP A 514 1.13 52.45 -17.67
CA TRP A 514 0.18 53.24 -16.85
C TRP A 514 -1.04 52.47 -16.28
N SER A 515 -1.56 52.72 -15.05
CA SER A 515 -1.14 53.56 -13.92
C SER A 515 -1.82 53.12 -12.60
N MET A 516 -1.28 53.51 -11.44
CA MET A 516 -1.86 53.30 -10.10
C MET A 516 -3.14 54.11 -9.82
N GLN A 517 -3.98 53.65 -8.86
CA GLN A 517 -4.56 54.52 -7.82
C GLN A 517 -4.98 53.72 -6.55
N ARG A 518 -4.97 54.39 -5.38
CA ARG A 518 -5.34 53.87 -4.03
C ARG A 518 -6.43 54.74 -3.39
N MET A 519 -7.27 54.17 -2.51
CA MET A 519 -7.88 54.74 -1.27
C MET A 519 -8.77 53.63 -0.64
N VAL A 520 -8.57 53.12 0.59
CA VAL A 520 -8.72 53.64 1.98
C VAL A 520 -10.20 53.64 2.50
N PRO A 521 -10.54 53.22 3.75
CA PRO A 521 -11.85 52.61 4.11
C PRO A 521 -12.67 53.25 5.28
N LEU A 522 -13.77 52.57 5.71
CA LEU A 522 -14.65 52.73 6.92
C LEU A 522 -15.80 53.77 6.85
N PRO A 523 -16.90 53.71 7.69
CA PRO A 523 -17.11 52.96 8.95
C PRO A 523 -18.46 52.18 9.14
N ARG A 524 -18.70 51.69 10.38
CA ARG A 524 -19.80 50.80 10.87
C ARG A 524 -21.10 51.54 11.30
N THR A 525 -22.24 50.82 11.52
CA THR A 525 -22.95 50.64 12.84
C THR A 525 -24.44 50.17 12.79
N ILE A 526 -24.72 48.95 13.30
CA ILE A 526 -25.80 48.45 14.22
C ILE A 526 -27.27 48.99 14.13
N LEU A 527 -28.29 48.11 13.94
CA LEU A 527 -29.32 47.75 14.96
C LEU A 527 -30.32 46.61 14.58
N ARG A 528 -30.66 45.85 15.64
CA ARG A 528 -31.58 44.70 15.89
C ARG A 528 -33.08 44.85 15.50
N LEU A 529 -33.75 43.72 15.16
CA LEU A 529 -34.89 43.08 15.88
C LEU A 529 -35.60 41.96 15.04
N ALA A 530 -36.30 41.02 15.69
CA ALA A 530 -37.10 39.90 15.13
C ALA A 530 -38.49 39.85 15.85
N PRO A 531 -39.43 38.86 15.72
CA PRO A 531 -39.53 37.64 14.86
C PRO A 531 -40.96 37.29 14.29
N ASN A 532 -41.13 36.09 13.67
CA ASN A 532 -42.37 35.29 13.44
C ASN A 532 -43.41 35.77 12.38
N LEU A 533 -44.11 34.93 11.56
CA LEU A 533 -44.86 33.68 11.85
C LEU A 533 -45.32 32.92 10.55
N PHE A 534 -45.91 31.71 10.72
CA PHE A 534 -46.55 30.75 9.75
C PHE A 534 -45.59 29.90 8.87
N VAL A 535 -45.49 28.56 8.94
CA VAL A 535 -46.29 27.40 9.45
C VAL A 535 -47.37 26.82 8.52
N LEU A 536 -47.06 25.66 7.92
CA LEU A 536 -47.90 24.48 7.58
C LEU A 536 -47.00 23.48 6.83
N SER A 537 -46.92 22.17 7.11
CA SER A 537 -47.27 21.37 8.29
C SER A 537 -46.61 19.98 8.14
N ALA A 538 -46.08 19.40 9.22
CA ALA A 538 -45.53 18.05 9.22
C ALA A 538 -46.39 17.08 10.05
N MET A 539 -46.19 15.78 9.78
CA MET A 539 -46.62 14.60 10.54
C MET A 539 -48.10 14.19 10.49
N HIS A 540 -48.34 12.96 10.02
CA HIS A 540 -48.96 11.92 10.85
C HIS A 540 -48.38 10.52 10.54
N ALA A 541 -48.49 9.64 11.53
CA ALA A 541 -47.66 8.47 11.80
C ALA A 541 -47.79 7.23 10.88
N LEU A 542 -46.85 6.31 11.13
CA LEU A 542 -46.67 4.94 10.62
C LEU A 542 -47.87 3.97 10.79
N ALA A 543 -47.87 2.96 9.89
CA ALA A 543 -48.44 1.60 9.99
C ALA A 543 -49.99 1.47 9.96
N GLN A 544 -50.59 0.79 8.96
CA GLN A 544 -50.60 -0.69 8.87
C GLN A 544 -51.17 -1.24 7.52
N ILE A 545 -50.78 -2.48 7.18
CA ILE A 545 -51.51 -3.50 6.36
C ILE A 545 -51.67 -3.27 4.83
N VAL A 546 -50.68 -3.77 4.09
CA VAL A 546 -50.71 -4.92 3.13
C VAL A 546 -52.02 -5.32 2.41
N THR A 547 -51.83 -5.68 1.12
CA THR A 547 -52.63 -6.53 0.19
C THR A 547 -53.73 -5.93 -0.73
N ASN A 548 -53.52 -6.21 -2.03
CA ASN A 548 -54.47 -6.38 -3.14
C ASN A 548 -55.25 -5.16 -3.68
N PHE A 549 -54.94 -4.77 -4.93
CA PHE A 549 -55.60 -5.36 -6.09
C PHE A 549 -54.71 -5.26 -7.35
N ALA A 550 -54.96 -6.12 -8.36
CA ALA A 550 -54.04 -6.35 -9.49
C ALA A 550 -54.69 -6.17 -10.87
N CYS A 551 -53.82 -5.93 -11.87
CA CYS A 551 -53.94 -6.21 -13.31
C CYS A 551 -55.12 -5.63 -14.13
N LYS A 552 -54.74 -4.73 -15.06
CA LYS A 552 -55.18 -4.61 -16.46
C LYS A 552 -54.10 -3.79 -17.20
N GLU A 553 -53.80 -3.95 -18.50
CA GLU A 553 -54.49 -4.68 -19.56
C GLU A 553 -53.49 -5.18 -20.65
N PHE A 554 -53.93 -6.09 -21.52
CA PHE A 554 -53.18 -6.64 -22.64
C PHE A 554 -53.98 -6.42 -23.94
N THR A 555 -53.31 -6.40 -25.10
CA THR A 555 -53.78 -6.65 -26.50
C THR A 555 -53.88 -5.49 -27.53
N SER A 556 -53.12 -5.67 -28.61
CA SER A 556 -53.51 -5.59 -30.04
C SER A 556 -52.38 -6.31 -30.85
N PHE A 557 -52.64 -7.42 -31.57
CA PHE A 557 -53.09 -7.53 -32.98
C PHE A 557 -52.28 -6.68 -33.98
N GLY A 558 -51.67 -7.19 -35.06
CA GLY A 558 -51.45 -8.57 -35.57
C GLY A 558 -50.84 -8.60 -37.00
N GLN A 559 -50.25 -9.74 -37.43
CA GLN A 559 -50.24 -10.38 -38.79
C GLN A 559 -50.31 -9.51 -40.11
N ILE A 560 -49.64 -9.70 -41.27
CA ILE A 560 -49.11 -10.86 -42.07
C ILE A 560 -48.09 -10.34 -43.17
N THR A 561 -47.09 -11.11 -43.67
CA THR A 561 -46.79 -11.39 -45.14
C THR A 561 -45.42 -12.03 -45.52
N ASN A 562 -45.46 -13.33 -45.87
CA ASN A 562 -44.79 -14.08 -46.97
C ASN A 562 -43.40 -13.76 -47.62
N SER A 563 -42.47 -14.74 -47.44
CA SER A 563 -41.81 -15.54 -48.54
C SER A 563 -40.41 -15.08 -49.11
N PRO A 564 -39.67 -15.89 -49.93
CA PRO A 564 -38.36 -16.44 -49.49
C PRO A 564 -37.19 -16.49 -50.54
N SER A 565 -35.96 -16.92 -50.12
CA SER A 565 -34.84 -17.56 -50.92
C SER A 565 -33.45 -17.26 -50.30
N ARG A 566 -32.29 -17.90 -50.59
CA ARG A 566 -31.86 -19.26 -51.04
C ARG A 566 -30.32 -19.37 -50.89
N ARG A 567 -29.79 -20.55 -50.48
CA ARG A 567 -28.39 -21.07 -50.65
C ARG A 567 -27.25 -20.27 -49.98
N ALA A 568 -26.06 -20.82 -49.69
CA ALA A 568 -25.40 -22.09 -50.05
C ALA A 568 -24.80 -22.79 -48.77
N GLU A 569 -24.75 -24.12 -48.62
CA GLU A 569 -23.62 -25.06 -48.99
C GLU A 569 -22.24 -24.60 -48.47
N SER A 570 -21.36 -25.40 -47.84
CA SER A 570 -21.32 -26.85 -47.47
C SER A 570 -20.35 -27.00 -46.25
N ALA A 571 -20.25 -28.08 -45.47
CA ALA A 571 -19.90 -29.46 -45.88
C ALA A 571 -20.30 -30.55 -44.83
N LEU A 572 -20.51 -31.77 -45.34
CA LEU A 572 -20.61 -33.03 -44.58
C LEU A 572 -19.19 -33.55 -44.22
N GLY A 573 -18.96 -34.47 -43.28
CA GLY A 573 -19.86 -35.17 -42.37
C GLY A 573 -19.33 -36.56 -41.97
N LYS A 574 -19.74 -37.06 -40.79
CA LYS A 574 -19.68 -38.43 -40.19
C LYS A 574 -19.95 -38.20 -38.69
N GLY A 575 -21.10 -38.52 -38.07
CA GLY A 575 -21.78 -39.83 -37.96
C GLY A 575 -21.23 -40.57 -36.72
N GLN A 576 -21.99 -40.99 -35.70
CA GLN A 576 -23.45 -41.06 -35.46
C GLN A 576 -23.79 -40.84 -33.96
N PHE A 577 -25.01 -40.38 -33.68
CA PHE A 577 -25.69 -40.39 -32.37
C PHE A 577 -26.42 -41.74 -32.14
N PRO A 578 -26.75 -42.15 -30.90
CA PRO A 578 -28.08 -41.80 -30.36
C PRO A 578 -28.20 -41.60 -28.82
N LEU A 579 -29.11 -40.68 -28.42
CA LEU A 579 -30.05 -40.75 -27.26
C LEU A 579 -29.45 -40.90 -25.82
N THR A 580 -29.88 -40.23 -24.75
CA THR A 580 -30.94 -39.25 -24.35
C THR A 580 -30.35 -38.47 -23.15
N GLY A 581 -30.85 -37.34 -22.62
CA GLY A 581 -32.08 -36.56 -22.75
C GLY A 581 -32.06 -35.50 -21.63
N LEU A 582 -32.56 -34.29 -21.90
CA LEU A 582 -32.37 -33.10 -21.06
C LEU A 582 -33.57 -32.84 -20.13
N TYR A 583 -33.41 -33.00 -18.81
CA TYR A 583 -34.35 -32.64 -17.72
C TYR A 583 -33.55 -32.77 -16.40
N LEU A 584 -33.53 -31.87 -15.41
CA LEU A 584 -34.53 -30.93 -14.88
C LEU A 584 -33.88 -29.65 -14.32
N LEU A 585 -34.59 -28.53 -14.46
CA LEU A 585 -34.53 -27.40 -13.53
C LEU A 585 -35.69 -27.53 -12.53
N LEU A 586 -35.49 -27.04 -11.29
CA LEU A 586 -36.49 -26.82 -10.23
C LEU A 586 -37.17 -28.04 -9.57
N GLN A 587 -36.63 -28.42 -8.40
CA GLN A 587 -37.29 -28.68 -7.10
C GLN A 587 -36.26 -29.41 -6.20
N GLY A 588 -36.20 -29.27 -4.88
CA GLY A 588 -37.07 -28.58 -3.91
C GLY A 588 -36.89 -29.31 -2.56
N LEU A 589 -36.53 -28.59 -1.50
CA LEU A 589 -36.20 -29.15 -0.17
C LEU A 589 -37.35 -29.99 0.45
N ILE A 590 -37.03 -31.09 1.13
CA ILE A 590 -37.39 -31.38 2.56
C ILE A 590 -36.81 -32.74 3.04
N PHE A 591 -36.39 -32.74 4.31
CA PHE A 591 -35.80 -33.81 5.14
C PHE A 591 -36.79 -34.94 5.56
N PRO A 592 -36.34 -36.13 6.06
CA PRO A 592 -36.04 -36.28 7.50
C PRO A 592 -34.84 -37.20 7.88
N LEU A 593 -34.46 -37.09 9.17
CA LEU A 593 -33.33 -37.73 9.86
C LEU A 593 -33.60 -39.17 10.33
N ALA A 594 -32.57 -40.03 10.25
CA ALA A 594 -32.21 -41.12 11.19
C ALA A 594 -30.84 -41.70 10.77
N GLY A 595 -29.94 -42.16 11.65
CA GLY A 595 -29.96 -42.20 13.12
C GLY A 595 -28.56 -42.49 13.70
N CYS A 596 -28.43 -42.41 15.03
CA CYS A 596 -27.15 -42.59 15.74
C CYS A 596 -26.69 -44.05 15.79
N ASN A 597 -25.39 -44.25 16.07
CA ASN A 597 -24.89 -45.50 16.66
C ASN A 597 -24.02 -45.17 17.89
N VAL A 598 -24.24 -45.84 19.01
CA VAL A 598 -23.48 -45.71 20.26
C VAL A 598 -23.14 -47.10 20.76
N SER A 599 -21.90 -47.30 21.23
CA SER A 599 -21.51 -48.45 22.04
C SER A 599 -21.12 -47.99 23.45
N TYR A 600 -21.26 -48.87 24.43
CA TYR A 600 -21.47 -48.55 25.85
C TYR A 600 -20.33 -48.99 26.77
N ALA A 601 -20.44 -48.55 28.04
CA ALA A 601 -19.76 -48.99 29.28
C ALA A 601 -18.56 -48.11 29.77
N GLY A 602 -18.52 -47.67 31.04
CA GLY A 602 -19.56 -47.76 32.09
C GLY A 602 -19.14 -47.18 33.46
N ASN A 603 -20.13 -47.02 34.34
CA ASN A 603 -20.08 -46.81 35.80
C ASN A 603 -19.64 -45.45 36.41
N LEU A 604 -20.67 -44.64 36.68
CA LEU A 604 -20.98 -43.85 37.90
C LEU A 604 -20.09 -44.16 39.14
N LEU A 605 -19.64 -43.17 39.95
CA LEU A 605 -20.39 -42.25 40.84
C LEU A 605 -19.43 -41.12 41.37
N SER A 606 -19.82 -39.97 41.96
CA SER A 606 -21.00 -39.07 41.90
C SER A 606 -20.77 -37.79 42.77
N TRP A 607 -21.60 -36.74 42.61
CA TRP A 607 -21.67 -35.44 43.37
C TRP A 607 -20.53 -34.42 43.12
N GLU A 608 -20.72 -33.10 42.97
CA GLU A 608 -21.90 -32.20 43.09
C GLU A 608 -22.04 -31.23 41.86
N ASP A 609 -23.21 -30.62 41.70
CA ASP A 609 -23.64 -29.71 40.61
C ASP A 609 -24.47 -28.55 41.26
N PRO A 610 -24.62 -27.34 40.66
CA PRO A 610 -25.65 -27.20 39.62
C PRO A 610 -25.39 -26.13 38.53
N ILE A 611 -25.20 -26.56 37.28
CA ILE A 611 -25.49 -25.75 36.08
C ILE A 611 -26.71 -26.33 35.35
N PHE A 612 -27.92 -26.01 35.80
CA PHE A 612 -29.15 -26.28 35.04
C PHE A 612 -30.25 -25.23 35.25
N SER A 613 -30.06 -24.02 34.72
CA SER A 613 -31.12 -23.01 34.61
C SER A 613 -30.84 -21.99 33.49
N SER A 614 -31.27 -22.30 32.25
CA SER A 614 -31.68 -21.30 31.22
C SER A 614 -31.95 -21.88 29.82
N CYS A 615 -31.72 -23.18 29.56
CA CYS A 615 -32.22 -23.87 28.34
C CYS A 615 -33.76 -24.07 28.31
N ARG A 616 -34.52 -23.03 28.69
CA ARG A 616 -35.99 -22.99 28.64
C ARG A 616 -36.53 -21.75 27.89
N ALA A 617 -35.68 -21.06 27.13
CA ALA A 617 -36.06 -19.90 26.30
C ALA A 617 -36.14 -20.20 24.78
N TYR A 618 -35.51 -21.28 24.29
CA TYR A 618 -35.36 -21.53 22.84
C TYR A 618 -36.42 -22.44 22.18
N SER A 619 -37.42 -22.94 22.94
CA SER A 619 -38.47 -23.81 22.38
C SER A 619 -39.87 -23.16 22.25
N ALA A 620 -39.97 -21.83 22.42
CA ALA A 620 -41.25 -21.10 22.37
C ALA A 620 -41.50 -20.37 21.03
N LEU A 621 -40.46 -19.96 20.30
CA LEU A 621 -40.58 -19.18 19.05
C LEU A 621 -40.67 -20.03 17.77
N ALA A 622 -40.29 -21.30 17.81
CA ALA A 622 -40.34 -22.20 16.65
C ALA A 622 -41.73 -22.84 16.41
N ARG A 623 -42.70 -22.68 17.33
CA ARG A 623 -44.03 -23.34 17.24
C ARG A 623 -45.18 -22.45 16.74
N SER A 624 -45.00 -21.14 16.55
CA SER A 624 -46.07 -20.25 16.06
C SER A 624 -46.09 -20.01 14.53
N LYS A 625 -45.05 -20.41 13.79
CA LYS A 625 -44.96 -20.20 12.32
C LYS A 625 -45.22 -21.44 11.44
N PHE A 626 -45.52 -22.60 12.02
CA PHE A 626 -45.78 -23.84 11.27
C PHE A 626 -47.25 -24.29 11.22
N LEU A 627 -48.19 -23.44 11.68
CA LEU A 627 -49.61 -23.80 11.88
C LEU A 627 -50.62 -22.97 11.06
N SER A 628 -50.17 -22.24 10.02
CA SER A 628 -51.06 -21.55 9.07
C SER A 628 -51.03 -22.09 7.62
N CYS A 629 -50.02 -22.89 7.24
CA CYS A 629 -49.89 -23.40 5.86
C CYS A 629 -50.56 -24.75 5.57
N ARG A 630 -51.34 -25.33 6.50
CA ARG A 630 -52.03 -26.62 6.31
C ARG A 630 -53.55 -26.55 6.14
N ALA A 631 -54.13 -25.34 6.04
CA ALA A 631 -55.56 -25.13 5.89
C ALA A 631 -56.03 -24.74 4.47
N TYR A 632 -55.13 -24.59 3.50
CA TYR A 632 -55.46 -24.06 2.15
C TYR A 632 -55.50 -25.10 1.01
N PHE A 633 -55.29 -26.39 1.30
CA PHE A 633 -55.15 -27.45 0.29
C PHE A 633 -56.21 -28.56 0.35
N ALA A 634 -57.36 -28.29 0.97
CA ALA A 634 -58.42 -29.29 1.20
C ALA A 634 -59.83 -28.91 0.69
N LEU A 635 -59.99 -27.82 -0.07
CA LEU A 635 -61.29 -27.37 -0.61
C LEU A 635 -61.21 -26.88 -2.07
N ALA A 636 -60.69 -27.72 -2.98
CA ALA A 636 -60.78 -27.49 -4.43
C ALA A 636 -60.68 -28.78 -5.28
N ARG A 637 -61.37 -29.86 -4.88
CA ARG A 637 -61.69 -30.99 -5.77
C ARG A 637 -63.20 -31.18 -5.83
N ASN A 638 -63.86 -30.52 -6.79
CA ASN A 638 -65.01 -31.03 -7.58
C ASN A 638 -65.74 -29.89 -8.32
N SER A 639 -65.40 -29.69 -9.60
CA SER A 639 -66.30 -29.20 -10.66
C SER A 639 -65.67 -29.44 -12.04
N LYS A 640 -65.53 -30.73 -12.34
CA LYS A 640 -65.75 -31.39 -13.64
C LYS A 640 -65.59 -30.57 -14.94
N ALA A 641 -64.65 -31.01 -15.77
CA ALA A 641 -65.03 -31.96 -16.82
C ALA A 641 -64.47 -33.34 -16.43
#